data_AF-A0AAD8XYY7-F1
#
_entry.id   AF-A0AAD8XYY7-F1
#
_cell.length_a   1.000
_cell.length_b   1.000
_cell.length_c   1.000
_cell.angle_alpha   90.00
_cell.angle_beta   90.00
_cell.angle_gamma   90.00
#
_symmetry.space_group_name_H-M   'P 1'
#
loop_
_entity.id
_entity.type
_entity.pdbx_description
1 polymer ?
#
loop_
_entity_poly.entity_id
_entity_poly.type
_entity_poly.pdbx_seq_one_letter_code
_entity_poly.pdbx_strand_id
1 'polypeptide(L)'
;MVLLLAIITLAFRVPNTNIRRNRFHVPELGGSIIVGDIPASQSIEINVDRRAAVLQLNQRKLTRAMKQIRFDSRKALELLGSAYQHLAIPPDEMHTNDEMEWSYEQLVDILYRDNGVISDAEPVVIDGKSTSMAIEVLCRARNVSAAMILLKRSVDGVIYNRQLREKCQEQTSAFWQDEESDNNELCTIYKSILSMLGRAQSQSTSSFAERQQTSAVYSNLTLHLLREHIQSVAQIQPGLQLYHAALNSLGRHGSHDAITKLLNDMKDPTPDKMAYQIAISSLAKCGECLDATQLLHQMRGKGFSPDIVCYNELLIGIARQAGRHQSGKKSGQDPISWHKLALEILKDIESQRDLATSITDQTYNSIISACGKEKAWEAASLVASKASNCTISKNSIDSSENDEQTSSYFSNLDTFHKNGRGNDAWWEIAEYNCGERSIIVGIQPHRNPKRNGMSLVFYRDDLEGNRVKVGRLLLKNDRIPSSMEFYFSSIIGMEVNSRVRGEGLSKVLVAIWLDICLQTECFPRAAMMNKPLISLVLSKFGFIPDDGGCKCVLVRLEDGDDEHTFGLYSPQKSLDGALSHRVLRIQNIKLLRMLPDSSRQKGAEVVIKTTFRHPHKPPDGKRDSDEVQVERILLKDKINAALNLTINTDMPTSGSGSGMKYCSSKDKLSKAFLFF
;
A
#
# COMPACT_ATOMS: atom_id res chain seq x y z
N MET A 1 -32.75 -34.61 25.26
CA MET A 1 -31.42 -33.96 25.12
C MET A 1 -30.48 -34.73 24.20
N VAL A 2 -30.16 -36.01 24.46
CA VAL A 2 -29.26 -36.80 23.58
C VAL A 2 -29.82 -36.98 22.16
N LEU A 3 -31.13 -37.19 22.01
CA LEU A 3 -31.79 -37.28 20.69
C LEU A 3 -31.81 -35.92 19.95
N LEU A 4 -31.86 -34.82 20.69
CA LEU A 4 -31.86 -33.46 20.15
C LEU A 4 -30.44 -33.06 19.69
N LEU A 5 -29.42 -33.50 20.44
CA LEU A 5 -28.01 -33.40 20.05
C LEU A 5 -27.68 -34.28 18.84
N ALA A 6 -28.29 -35.46 18.72
CA ALA A 6 -28.14 -36.34 17.56
C ALA A 6 -28.75 -35.73 16.28
N ILE A 7 -29.92 -35.09 16.38
CA ILE A 7 -30.55 -34.41 15.25
C ILE A 7 -29.74 -33.17 14.81
N ILE A 8 -29.19 -32.40 15.76
CA ILE A 8 -28.32 -31.25 15.44
C ILE A 8 -26.99 -31.71 14.82
N THR A 9 -26.41 -32.83 15.26
CA THR A 9 -25.19 -33.39 14.65
C THR A 9 -25.44 -34.06 13.29
N LEU A 10 -26.64 -34.59 13.04
CA LEU A 10 -27.06 -35.08 11.71
C LEU A 10 -27.36 -33.92 10.73
N ALA A 11 -27.92 -32.80 11.20
CA ALA A 11 -28.19 -31.62 10.38
C ALA A 11 -26.92 -30.87 9.95
N PHE A 12 -25.83 -30.93 10.74
CA PHE A 12 -24.56 -30.26 10.43
C PHE A 12 -23.49 -31.16 9.77
N ARG A 13 -23.79 -32.45 9.52
CA ARG A 13 -22.86 -33.35 8.84
C ARG A 13 -23.01 -33.20 7.32
N VAL A 14 -22.31 -32.22 6.76
CA VAL A 14 -22.05 -32.11 5.31
C VAL A 14 -21.46 -33.45 4.84
N PRO A 15 -22.08 -34.18 3.89
CA PRO A 15 -21.47 -35.38 3.36
C PRO A 15 -20.27 -34.97 2.49
N ASN A 16 -19.07 -35.29 2.97
CA ASN A 16 -17.87 -35.43 2.16
C ASN A 16 -18.10 -36.61 1.20
N THR A 17 -18.77 -36.38 0.08
CA THR A 17 -18.73 -37.31 -1.05
C THR A 17 -17.51 -36.95 -1.90
N ASN A 18 -16.46 -37.76 -1.74
CA ASN A 18 -15.42 -37.94 -2.75
C ASN A 18 -16.08 -38.45 -4.03
N ILE A 19 -16.64 -37.56 -4.85
CA ILE A 19 -17.01 -37.89 -6.23
C ILE A 19 -15.72 -37.82 -7.04
N ARG A 20 -15.20 -39.02 -7.37
CA ARG A 20 -14.13 -39.21 -8.34
C ARG A 20 -14.41 -38.37 -9.58
N ARG A 21 -13.36 -37.70 -10.07
CA ARG A 21 -13.28 -37.08 -11.40
C ARG A 21 -13.82 -38.07 -12.45
N ASN A 22 -15.03 -37.83 -12.93
CA ASN A 22 -15.46 -38.31 -14.23
C ASN A 22 -16.03 -37.10 -14.98
N ARG A 23 -15.47 -36.86 -16.16
CA ARG A 23 -15.97 -35.89 -17.13
C ARG A 23 -17.41 -36.27 -17.44
N PHE A 24 -18.36 -35.43 -17.03
CA PHE A 24 -19.73 -35.53 -17.52
C PHE A 24 -19.96 -34.40 -18.52
N HIS A 25 -20.17 -34.83 -19.76
CA HIS A 25 -20.76 -34.03 -20.83
C HIS A 25 -22.10 -33.47 -20.36
N VAL A 26 -22.32 -32.18 -20.62
CA VAL A 26 -23.65 -31.55 -20.57
C VAL A 26 -24.44 -32.09 -21.77
N PRO A 27 -25.62 -32.71 -21.59
CA PRO A 27 -26.55 -32.86 -22.70
C PRO A 27 -27.42 -31.59 -22.81
N GLU A 28 -27.57 -31.14 -24.05
CA GLU A 28 -28.42 -30.04 -24.47
C GLU A 28 -29.89 -30.27 -24.06
N LEU A 29 -30.60 -29.15 -23.85
CA LEU A 29 -32.04 -29.09 -23.56
C LEU A 29 -32.85 -29.85 -24.63
N GLY A 30 -33.58 -30.89 -24.21
CA GLY A 30 -34.58 -31.55 -25.03
C GLY A 30 -35.10 -32.84 -24.40
N GLY A 31 -36.26 -32.79 -23.74
CA GLY A 31 -36.98 -34.00 -23.33
C GLY A 31 -37.76 -33.86 -22.03
N SER A 32 -39.09 -33.82 -22.14
CA SER A 32 -40.06 -33.92 -21.05
C SER A 32 -39.92 -35.23 -20.26
N ILE A 33 -39.83 -35.15 -18.93
CA ILE A 33 -39.95 -36.31 -18.04
C ILE A 33 -41.23 -36.15 -17.23
N ILE A 34 -42.18 -37.05 -17.48
CA ILE A 34 -43.44 -37.20 -16.75
C ILE A 34 -43.11 -37.82 -15.37
N VAL A 35 -43.47 -37.15 -14.28
CA VAL A 35 -43.38 -37.68 -12.91
C VAL A 35 -44.78 -37.70 -12.32
N GLY A 36 -45.19 -38.88 -11.85
CA GLY A 36 -46.51 -39.17 -11.29
C GLY A 36 -46.86 -38.37 -10.04
N ASP A 37 -48.16 -38.28 -9.82
CA ASP A 37 -48.87 -37.35 -8.92
C ASP A 37 -48.33 -37.33 -7.48
N ILE A 38 -47.70 -36.20 -7.13
CA ILE A 38 -47.47 -35.74 -5.76
C ILE A 38 -48.53 -34.64 -5.51
N PRO A 39 -49.24 -34.63 -4.37
CA PRO A 39 -50.21 -33.57 -4.08
C PRO A 39 -49.57 -32.20 -4.25
N ALA A 40 -50.18 -31.36 -5.10
CA ALA A 40 -49.59 -30.17 -5.69
C ALA A 40 -49.00 -29.18 -4.67
N SER A 41 -49.49 -29.16 -3.43
CA SER A 41 -48.96 -28.29 -2.37
C SER A 41 -47.57 -28.67 -1.87
N GLN A 42 -47.24 -29.98 -1.74
CA GLN A 42 -45.94 -30.43 -1.22
C GLN A 42 -44.86 -30.54 -2.30
N SER A 43 -45.24 -30.78 -3.56
CA SER A 43 -44.29 -30.81 -4.68
C SER A 43 -43.77 -29.43 -5.05
N ILE A 44 -44.56 -28.37 -4.82
CA ILE A 44 -44.16 -26.98 -5.07
C ILE A 44 -43.12 -26.52 -4.04
N GLU A 45 -43.35 -26.73 -2.73
CA GLU A 45 -42.40 -26.31 -1.67
C GLU A 45 -41.02 -26.99 -1.80
N ILE A 46 -40.98 -28.30 -2.07
CA ILE A 46 -39.71 -29.04 -2.23
C ILE A 46 -38.93 -28.61 -3.49
N ASN A 47 -39.61 -28.14 -4.54
CA ASN A 47 -38.97 -27.65 -5.75
C ASN A 47 -38.38 -26.24 -5.57
N VAL A 48 -39.04 -25.39 -4.78
CA VAL A 48 -38.60 -24.03 -4.45
C VAL A 48 -37.30 -24.05 -3.65
N ASP A 49 -37.21 -24.85 -2.59
CA ASP A 49 -36.00 -24.95 -1.75
C ASP A 49 -34.80 -25.50 -2.52
N ARG A 50 -35.02 -26.47 -3.41
CA ARG A 50 -33.96 -27.01 -4.28
C ARG A 50 -33.46 -25.99 -5.28
N ARG A 51 -34.36 -25.20 -5.90
CA ARG A 51 -33.99 -24.13 -6.83
C ARG A 51 -33.25 -22.98 -6.13
N ALA A 52 -33.69 -22.57 -4.95
CA ALA A 52 -33.00 -21.57 -4.13
C ALA A 52 -31.59 -22.01 -3.73
N ALA A 53 -31.41 -23.29 -3.33
CA ALA A 53 -30.09 -23.84 -3.02
C ALA A 53 -29.17 -23.91 -4.25
N VAL A 54 -29.71 -24.24 -5.43
CA VAL A 54 -28.97 -24.24 -6.70
C VAL A 54 -28.55 -22.82 -7.09
N LEU A 55 -29.44 -21.84 -6.96
CA LEU A 55 -29.13 -20.42 -7.17
C LEU A 55 -28.01 -19.95 -6.24
N GLN A 56 -28.09 -20.22 -4.94
CA GLN A 56 -27.03 -19.87 -3.99
C GLN A 56 -25.69 -20.56 -4.29
N LEU A 57 -25.71 -21.82 -4.74
CA LEU A 57 -24.50 -22.53 -5.14
C LEU A 57 -23.87 -21.91 -6.40
N ASN A 58 -24.71 -21.53 -7.37
CA ASN A 58 -24.28 -20.87 -8.60
C ASN A 58 -23.73 -19.47 -8.31
N GLN A 59 -24.38 -18.69 -7.45
CA GLN A 59 -23.87 -17.40 -6.95
C GLN A 59 -22.50 -17.55 -6.29
N ARG A 60 -22.29 -18.56 -5.45
CA ARG A 60 -20.98 -18.82 -4.81
C ARG A 60 -19.90 -19.19 -5.82
N LYS A 61 -20.22 -19.98 -6.85
CA LYS A 61 -19.28 -20.33 -7.93
C LYS A 61 -18.94 -19.11 -8.76
N LEU A 62 -19.93 -18.31 -9.13
CA LEU A 62 -19.76 -17.06 -9.87
C LEU A 62 -18.90 -16.07 -9.09
N THR A 63 -19.22 -15.84 -7.81
CA THR A 63 -18.40 -15.03 -6.88
C THR A 63 -16.94 -15.50 -6.86
N ARG A 64 -16.68 -16.81 -6.80
CA ARG A 64 -15.30 -17.36 -6.79
C ARG A 64 -14.58 -17.13 -8.12
N ALA A 65 -15.27 -17.33 -9.25
CA ALA A 65 -14.70 -17.09 -10.56
C ALA A 65 -14.38 -15.60 -10.77
N MET A 66 -15.29 -14.72 -10.35
CA MET A 66 -15.13 -13.27 -10.49
C MET A 66 -13.99 -12.72 -9.62
N LYS A 67 -13.71 -13.32 -8.44
CA LYS A 67 -12.52 -12.98 -7.63
C LYS A 67 -11.19 -13.24 -8.34
N GLN A 68 -11.16 -14.14 -9.30
CA GLN A 68 -9.93 -14.47 -10.04
C GLN A 68 -9.65 -13.47 -11.17
N ILE A 69 -10.63 -12.61 -11.51
CA ILE A 69 -10.51 -11.61 -12.56
C ILE A 69 -10.05 -10.30 -11.94
N ARG A 70 -8.95 -9.75 -12.45
CA ARG A 70 -8.32 -8.56 -11.86
C ARG A 70 -8.59 -7.26 -12.63
N PHE A 71 -8.43 -7.28 -13.96
CA PHE A 71 -8.54 -6.08 -14.82
C PHE A 71 -9.33 -6.33 -16.11
N ASP A 72 -9.88 -7.53 -16.32
CA ASP A 72 -10.52 -7.90 -17.58
C ASP A 72 -12.03 -7.66 -17.50
N SER A 73 -12.46 -6.46 -17.90
CA SER A 73 -13.87 -6.03 -17.92
C SER A 73 -14.75 -6.96 -18.76
N ARG A 74 -14.28 -7.35 -19.94
CA ARG A 74 -15.03 -8.16 -20.88
C ARG A 74 -15.33 -9.52 -20.29
N LYS A 75 -14.31 -10.18 -19.75
CA LYS A 75 -14.47 -11.49 -19.11
C LYS A 75 -15.39 -11.43 -17.89
N ALA A 76 -15.33 -10.34 -17.11
CA ALA A 76 -16.24 -10.17 -15.98
C ALA A 76 -17.70 -10.01 -16.42
N LEU A 77 -17.95 -9.22 -17.47
CA LEU A 77 -19.28 -9.01 -18.03
C LEU A 77 -19.83 -10.26 -18.74
N GLU A 78 -19.01 -11.00 -19.49
CA GLU A 78 -19.40 -12.27 -20.11
C GLU A 78 -19.77 -13.34 -19.07
N LEU A 79 -19.03 -13.41 -17.95
CA LEU A 79 -19.38 -14.32 -16.85
C LEU A 79 -20.66 -13.90 -16.13
N LEU A 80 -20.90 -12.60 -15.97
CA LEU A 80 -22.13 -12.10 -15.35
C LEU A 80 -23.33 -12.34 -16.27
N GLY A 81 -23.21 -12.01 -17.55
CA GLY A 81 -24.25 -12.16 -18.56
C GLY A 81 -24.59 -13.63 -18.87
N SER A 82 -23.62 -14.55 -18.82
CA SER A 82 -23.90 -15.98 -18.97
C SER A 82 -24.65 -16.58 -17.77
N ALA A 83 -24.51 -15.98 -16.59
CA ALA A 83 -25.29 -16.36 -15.41
C ALA A 83 -26.66 -15.67 -15.36
N TYR A 84 -26.73 -14.42 -15.81
CA TYR A 84 -27.89 -13.55 -15.75
C TYR A 84 -28.07 -12.82 -17.08
N GLN A 85 -28.85 -13.41 -17.99
CA GLN A 85 -28.99 -12.94 -19.37
C GLN A 85 -29.48 -11.49 -19.48
N HIS A 86 -30.39 -11.07 -18.59
CA HIS A 86 -30.88 -9.68 -18.51
C HIS A 86 -29.77 -8.65 -18.18
N LEU A 87 -28.68 -9.07 -17.50
CA LEU A 87 -27.51 -8.22 -17.22
C LEU A 87 -26.43 -8.29 -18.31
N ALA A 88 -26.61 -9.09 -19.36
CA ALA A 88 -25.59 -9.28 -20.39
C ALA A 88 -25.42 -8.03 -21.26
N ILE A 89 -24.26 -7.39 -21.21
CA ILE A 89 -23.93 -6.22 -22.05
C ILE A 89 -23.32 -6.71 -23.38
N PRO A 90 -23.97 -6.47 -24.52
CA PRO A 90 -23.40 -6.80 -25.83
C PRO A 90 -22.09 -6.04 -26.08
N PRO A 91 -21.14 -6.61 -26.83
CA PRO A 91 -19.89 -5.92 -27.18
C PRO A 91 -20.11 -4.58 -27.89
N ASP A 92 -21.24 -4.41 -28.59
CA ASP A 92 -21.57 -3.20 -29.34
C ASP A 92 -22.02 -2.04 -28.42
N GLU A 93 -22.57 -2.36 -27.24
CA GLU A 93 -22.88 -1.39 -26.17
C GLU A 93 -21.66 -1.16 -25.26
N MET A 94 -20.64 -2.04 -25.34
CA MET A 94 -19.41 -1.89 -24.60
C MET A 94 -18.49 -0.88 -25.29
N HIS A 95 -18.38 0.31 -24.70
CA HIS A 95 -17.31 1.23 -25.04
C HIS A 95 -15.99 0.68 -24.48
N THR A 96 -15.22 0.00 -25.33
CA THR A 96 -14.01 -0.77 -24.95
C THR A 96 -12.78 0.10 -24.71
N ASN A 97 -12.78 1.34 -25.17
CA ASN A 97 -11.71 2.34 -24.97
C ASN A 97 -12.22 3.51 -24.13
N ASP A 98 -12.14 3.40 -22.79
CA ASP A 98 -12.34 4.54 -21.87
C ASP A 98 -11.08 5.47 -21.84
N GLU A 99 -10.55 5.80 -23.02
CA GLU A 99 -9.65 6.96 -23.20
C GLU A 99 -10.44 8.27 -23.29
N MET A 100 -11.76 8.18 -23.50
CA MET A 100 -12.66 9.32 -23.59
C MET A 100 -13.09 9.78 -22.19
N GLU A 101 -12.89 11.06 -21.88
CA GLU A 101 -13.49 11.67 -20.70
C GLU A 101 -15.01 11.81 -20.92
N TRP A 102 -15.78 11.00 -20.19
CA TRP A 102 -17.24 11.04 -20.25
C TRP A 102 -17.78 12.36 -19.67
N SER A 103 -18.66 13.02 -20.41
CA SER A 103 -19.42 14.16 -19.88
C SER A 103 -20.52 13.69 -18.92
N TYR A 104 -20.94 14.59 -18.02
CA TYR A 104 -22.08 14.35 -17.13
C TYR A 104 -23.34 13.97 -17.90
N GLU A 105 -23.65 14.69 -18.99
CA GLU A 105 -24.85 14.47 -19.81
C GLU A 105 -24.86 13.10 -20.47
N GLN A 106 -23.71 12.63 -20.99
CA GLN A 106 -23.61 11.31 -21.60
C GLN A 106 -23.81 10.16 -20.60
N LEU A 107 -23.28 10.30 -19.38
CA LEU A 107 -23.47 9.28 -18.34
C LEU A 107 -24.92 9.26 -17.83
N VAL A 108 -25.56 10.43 -17.76
CA VAL A 108 -26.99 10.53 -17.44
C VAL A 108 -27.84 9.93 -18.56
N ASP A 109 -27.54 10.21 -19.83
CA ASP A 109 -28.26 9.64 -20.98
C ASP A 109 -28.27 8.09 -20.93
N ILE A 110 -27.14 7.46 -20.58
CA ILE A 110 -27.06 6.00 -20.39
C ILE A 110 -28.06 5.50 -19.33
N LEU A 111 -28.26 6.25 -18.24
CA LEU A 111 -29.16 5.85 -17.15
C LEU A 111 -30.64 5.93 -17.54
N TYR A 112 -31.01 6.83 -18.46
CA TYR A 112 -32.42 7.05 -18.84
C TYR A 112 -32.77 6.52 -20.23
N ARG A 113 -31.82 5.95 -20.97
CA ARG A 113 -32.07 5.39 -22.29
C ARG A 113 -33.04 4.21 -22.22
N ASP A 114 -34.04 4.21 -23.09
CA ASP A 114 -34.97 3.10 -23.29
C ASP A 114 -34.29 2.01 -24.13
N ASN A 115 -33.94 0.89 -23.50
CA ASN A 115 -33.26 -0.24 -24.16
C ASN A 115 -34.20 -1.42 -24.46
N GLY A 116 -35.52 -1.21 -24.42
CA GLY A 116 -36.51 -2.24 -24.67
C GLY A 116 -36.85 -3.08 -23.42
N VAL A 117 -38.11 -3.48 -23.34
CA VAL A 117 -38.72 -4.17 -22.19
C VAL A 117 -38.18 -5.60 -22.09
N ILE A 118 -37.80 -6.02 -20.87
CA ILE A 118 -37.61 -7.43 -20.53
C ILE A 118 -38.93 -8.16 -20.83
N SER A 119 -38.96 -8.95 -21.91
CA SER A 119 -40.21 -9.53 -22.45
C SER A 119 -40.45 -10.97 -22.00
N ASP A 120 -39.90 -11.39 -20.86
CA ASP A 120 -39.95 -12.78 -20.42
C ASP A 120 -40.95 -12.95 -19.28
N ALA A 121 -41.97 -13.80 -19.43
CA ALA A 121 -43.04 -14.01 -18.44
C ALA A 121 -42.59 -14.52 -17.05
N GLU A 122 -41.28 -14.70 -16.82
CA GLU A 122 -40.67 -15.14 -15.57
C GLU A 122 -39.94 -14.00 -14.84
N PRO A 123 -39.91 -13.99 -13.50
CA PRO A 123 -39.17 -13.01 -12.72
C PRO A 123 -37.66 -13.13 -12.92
N VAL A 124 -37.01 -11.99 -12.77
CA VAL A 124 -35.59 -11.81 -13.03
C VAL A 124 -34.82 -11.83 -11.71
N VAL A 125 -33.67 -12.49 -11.67
CA VAL A 125 -32.83 -12.57 -10.46
C VAL A 125 -31.87 -11.39 -10.38
N ILE A 126 -32.00 -10.56 -9.35
CA ILE A 126 -31.06 -9.48 -9.05
C ILE A 126 -30.02 -9.98 -8.04
N ASP A 127 -28.77 -10.18 -8.48
CA ASP A 127 -27.65 -10.57 -7.61
C ASP A 127 -26.72 -9.38 -7.40
N GLY A 128 -27.00 -8.59 -6.37
CA GLY A 128 -26.23 -7.40 -6.03
C GLY A 128 -24.80 -7.72 -5.60
N LYS A 129 -24.53 -8.92 -5.06
CA LYS A 129 -23.18 -9.33 -4.67
C LYS A 129 -22.28 -9.58 -5.88
N SER A 130 -22.74 -10.37 -6.84
CA SER A 130 -21.96 -10.69 -8.04
C SER A 130 -21.90 -9.48 -8.98
N THR A 131 -22.97 -8.68 -9.07
CA THR A 131 -22.98 -7.40 -9.80
C THR A 131 -22.02 -6.38 -9.18
N SER A 132 -22.01 -6.25 -7.84
CA SER A 132 -21.03 -5.41 -7.13
C SER A 132 -19.59 -5.84 -7.39
N MET A 133 -19.34 -7.14 -7.53
CA MET A 133 -18.00 -7.64 -7.85
C MET A 133 -17.59 -7.32 -9.28
N ALA A 134 -18.52 -7.45 -10.23
CA ALA A 134 -18.30 -7.01 -11.61
C ALA A 134 -17.98 -5.51 -11.66
N ILE A 135 -18.75 -4.67 -10.96
CA ILE A 135 -18.49 -3.22 -10.81
C ILE A 135 -17.11 -2.95 -10.21
N GLU A 136 -16.63 -3.77 -9.27
CA GLU A 136 -15.28 -3.61 -8.73
C GLU A 136 -14.17 -3.95 -9.75
N VAL A 137 -14.40 -4.92 -10.65
CA VAL A 137 -13.50 -5.20 -11.78
C VAL A 137 -13.54 -4.04 -12.77
N LEU A 138 -14.73 -3.55 -13.13
CA LEU A 138 -14.91 -2.39 -14.01
C LEU A 138 -14.23 -1.14 -13.44
N CYS A 139 -14.32 -0.91 -12.13
CA CYS A 139 -13.61 0.16 -11.42
C CYS A 139 -12.09 0.08 -11.62
N ARG A 140 -11.50 -1.11 -11.51
CA ARG A 140 -10.05 -1.33 -11.71
C ARG A 140 -9.64 -1.14 -13.16
N ALA A 141 -10.51 -1.54 -14.09
CA ALA A 141 -10.35 -1.35 -15.52
C ALA A 141 -10.76 0.06 -16.00
N ARG A 142 -11.25 0.91 -15.08
CA ARG A 142 -11.73 2.27 -15.33
C ARG A 142 -12.90 2.39 -16.31
N ASN A 143 -13.72 1.34 -16.41
CA ASN A 143 -14.87 1.35 -17.31
C ASN A 143 -16.13 1.86 -16.59
N VAL A 144 -16.34 3.19 -16.57
CA VAL A 144 -17.46 3.80 -15.85
C VAL A 144 -18.77 3.66 -16.62
N SER A 145 -18.71 3.73 -17.95
CA SER A 145 -19.88 3.60 -18.83
C SER A 145 -20.55 2.23 -18.70
N ALA A 146 -19.79 1.13 -18.76
CA ALA A 146 -20.33 -0.22 -18.56
C ALA A 146 -20.95 -0.40 -17.16
N ALA A 147 -20.41 0.27 -16.15
CA ALA A 147 -21.00 0.23 -14.82
C ALA A 147 -22.34 1.00 -14.74
N MET A 148 -22.52 2.08 -15.50
CA MET A 148 -23.82 2.76 -15.64
C MET A 148 -24.84 1.88 -16.38
N ILE A 149 -24.41 1.19 -17.44
CA ILE A 149 -25.28 0.24 -18.17
C ILE A 149 -25.73 -0.90 -17.26
N LEU A 150 -24.81 -1.48 -16.48
CA LEU A 150 -25.14 -2.51 -15.48
C LEU A 150 -26.14 -2.00 -14.44
N LEU A 151 -25.97 -0.76 -13.96
CA LEU A 151 -26.92 -0.15 -13.03
C LEU A 151 -28.30 -0.06 -13.64
N LYS A 152 -28.40 0.49 -14.86
CA LYS A 152 -29.68 0.65 -15.56
C LYS A 152 -30.40 -0.69 -15.71
N ARG A 153 -29.71 -1.71 -16.22
CA ARG A 153 -30.28 -3.07 -16.39
C ARG A 153 -30.73 -3.69 -15.07
N SER A 154 -30.00 -3.44 -13.98
CA SER A 154 -30.39 -3.91 -12.65
C SER A 154 -31.64 -3.20 -12.13
N VAL A 155 -31.75 -1.89 -12.35
CA VAL A 155 -32.94 -1.09 -12.01
C VAL A 155 -34.15 -1.54 -12.83
N ASP A 156 -33.98 -1.75 -14.13
CA ASP A 156 -35.05 -2.25 -15.01
C ASP A 156 -35.55 -3.63 -14.59
N GLY A 157 -34.63 -4.52 -14.19
CA GLY A 157 -35.00 -5.84 -13.66
C GLY A 157 -35.84 -5.75 -12.37
N VAL A 158 -35.51 -4.83 -11.45
CA VAL A 158 -36.32 -4.61 -10.23
C VAL A 158 -37.68 -4.01 -10.57
N ILE A 159 -37.74 -3.00 -11.44
CA ILE A 159 -39.00 -2.40 -11.89
C ILE A 159 -39.88 -3.44 -12.59
N TYR A 160 -39.28 -4.29 -13.43
CA TYR A 160 -39.95 -5.39 -14.09
C TYR A 160 -40.55 -6.37 -13.08
N ASN A 161 -39.76 -6.83 -12.10
CA ASN A 161 -40.24 -7.70 -11.02
C ASN A 161 -41.41 -7.07 -10.26
N ARG A 162 -41.36 -5.76 -9.97
CA ARG A 162 -42.46 -5.02 -9.30
C ARG A 162 -43.74 -5.05 -10.14
N GLN A 163 -43.65 -4.69 -11.41
CA GLN A 163 -44.81 -4.72 -12.34
C GLN A 163 -45.40 -6.12 -12.51
N LEU A 164 -44.54 -7.15 -12.52
CA LEU A 164 -44.98 -8.54 -12.64
C LEU A 164 -45.76 -8.98 -11.39
N ARG A 165 -45.31 -8.60 -10.18
CA ARG A 165 -46.04 -8.87 -8.92
C ARG A 165 -47.43 -8.21 -8.91
N GLU A 166 -47.54 -6.97 -9.35
CA GLU A 166 -48.82 -6.25 -9.42
C GLU A 166 -49.82 -6.95 -10.34
N LYS A 167 -49.36 -7.52 -11.46
CA LYS A 167 -50.20 -8.28 -12.40
C LYS A 167 -50.62 -9.66 -11.87
N CYS A 168 -49.85 -10.28 -10.97
CA CYS A 168 -50.01 -11.66 -10.54
C CYS A 168 -50.73 -11.85 -9.18
N GLN A 169 -51.54 -10.88 -8.73
CA GLN A 169 -52.12 -10.74 -7.37
C GLN A 169 -52.88 -11.94 -6.72
N GLU A 170 -52.94 -13.15 -7.28
CA GLU A 170 -53.69 -14.28 -6.69
C GLU A 170 -52.96 -15.64 -6.55
N GLN A 171 -51.67 -15.80 -6.92
CA GLN A 171 -51.01 -17.11 -6.78
C GLN A 171 -49.61 -17.09 -6.12
N THR A 172 -49.61 -17.55 -4.86
CA THR A 172 -48.54 -18.28 -4.13
C THR A 172 -47.21 -17.59 -3.79
N SER A 173 -46.92 -17.61 -2.49
CA SER A 173 -45.94 -16.85 -1.71
C SER A 173 -44.55 -17.48 -1.57
N ALA A 174 -44.09 -18.30 -2.53
CA ALA A 174 -42.82 -19.04 -2.37
C ALA A 174 -41.79 -18.81 -3.49
N PHE A 175 -42.17 -18.20 -4.61
CA PHE A 175 -41.28 -18.06 -5.78
C PHE A 175 -40.55 -16.71 -5.88
N TRP A 176 -41.06 -15.68 -5.19
CA TRP A 176 -40.54 -14.32 -5.26
C TRP A 176 -39.45 -14.09 -4.22
N GLN A 177 -38.36 -13.41 -4.59
CA GLN A 177 -37.60 -12.66 -3.58
C GLN A 177 -38.53 -11.60 -3.01
N ASP A 178 -38.48 -11.27 -1.72
CA ASP A 178 -39.33 -10.17 -1.20
C ASP A 178 -38.93 -8.84 -1.85
N GLU A 179 -39.86 -7.89 -2.00
CA GLU A 179 -39.54 -6.56 -2.56
C GLU A 179 -38.42 -5.87 -1.78
N GLU A 180 -38.37 -6.11 -0.46
CA GLU A 180 -37.27 -5.68 0.41
C GLU A 180 -35.92 -6.30 0.02
N SER A 181 -35.90 -7.56 -0.44
CA SER A 181 -34.69 -8.22 -0.94
C SER A 181 -34.19 -7.58 -2.23
N ASP A 182 -35.07 -7.34 -3.21
CA ASP A 182 -34.73 -6.67 -4.47
C ASP A 182 -34.16 -5.26 -4.19
N ASN A 183 -34.79 -4.51 -3.28
CA ASN A 183 -34.34 -3.19 -2.87
C ASN A 183 -32.95 -3.23 -2.18
N ASN A 184 -32.69 -4.25 -1.35
CA ASN A 184 -31.41 -4.43 -0.67
C ASN A 184 -30.27 -4.79 -1.63
N GLU A 185 -30.54 -5.66 -2.61
CA GLU A 185 -29.58 -5.99 -3.67
C GLU A 185 -29.27 -4.74 -4.53
N LEU A 186 -30.29 -3.96 -4.87
CA LEU A 186 -30.11 -2.72 -5.62
C LEU A 186 -29.34 -1.65 -4.82
N CYS A 187 -29.59 -1.52 -3.51
CA CYS A 187 -28.78 -0.68 -2.62
C CYS A 187 -27.30 -1.11 -2.61
N THR A 188 -27.03 -2.41 -2.66
CA THR A 188 -25.66 -2.94 -2.74
C THR A 188 -24.98 -2.52 -4.05
N ILE A 189 -25.70 -2.55 -5.16
CA ILE A 189 -25.22 -2.11 -6.48
C ILE A 189 -24.93 -0.59 -6.46
N TYR A 190 -25.88 0.24 -5.99
CA TYR A 190 -25.69 1.68 -5.86
C TYR A 190 -24.48 2.04 -5.01
N LYS A 191 -24.31 1.39 -3.85
CA LYS A 191 -23.16 1.60 -2.95
C LYS A 191 -21.84 1.35 -3.66
N SER A 192 -21.76 0.29 -4.46
CA SER A 192 -20.56 -0.08 -5.21
C SER A 192 -20.25 0.90 -6.34
N ILE A 193 -21.28 1.44 -6.98
CA ILE A 193 -21.13 2.50 -7.99
C ILE A 193 -20.68 3.81 -7.36
N LEU A 194 -21.33 4.28 -6.30
CA LEU A 194 -20.91 5.49 -5.59
C LEU A 194 -19.45 5.36 -5.11
N SER A 195 -19.07 4.17 -4.64
CA SER A 195 -17.68 3.87 -4.25
C SER A 195 -16.71 3.87 -5.43
N MET A 196 -17.13 3.38 -6.60
CA MET A 196 -16.37 3.40 -7.85
C MET A 196 -16.16 4.83 -8.35
N LEU A 197 -17.23 5.65 -8.38
CA LEU A 197 -17.16 7.06 -8.78
C LEU A 197 -16.12 7.81 -7.95
N GLY A 198 -16.07 7.57 -6.64
CA GLY A 198 -15.03 8.16 -5.78
C GLY A 198 -13.60 7.67 -6.07
N ARG A 199 -13.41 6.51 -6.69
CA ARG A 199 -12.08 5.96 -7.05
C ARG A 199 -11.63 6.33 -8.45
N ALA A 200 -12.53 6.81 -9.30
CA ALA A 200 -12.24 7.23 -10.65
C ALA A 200 -11.39 8.52 -10.63
N GLN A 201 -10.05 8.36 -10.58
CA GLN A 201 -9.10 9.47 -10.70
C GLN A 201 -8.59 9.58 -12.14
N SER A 202 -8.45 10.82 -12.63
CA SER A 202 -7.79 11.12 -13.89
C SER A 202 -6.31 10.69 -13.86
N GLN A 203 -5.73 10.43 -15.03
CA GLN A 203 -4.36 9.93 -15.19
C GLN A 203 -3.28 10.71 -14.43
N SER A 204 -2.11 10.07 -14.27
CA SER A 204 -0.85 10.63 -13.78
C SER A 204 -0.18 11.65 -14.71
N THR A 205 -0.89 12.20 -15.70
CA THR A 205 -0.37 13.14 -16.72
C THR A 205 -1.36 14.20 -17.19
N SER A 206 -2.58 14.31 -16.63
CA SER A 206 -3.57 15.31 -17.05
C SER A 206 -3.34 16.69 -16.42
N SER A 207 -3.67 17.74 -17.17
CA SER A 207 -3.57 19.14 -16.74
C SER A 207 -4.44 19.40 -15.50
N PHE A 208 -4.11 20.41 -14.67
CA PHE A 208 -4.89 20.72 -13.45
C PHE A 208 -6.38 20.99 -13.76
N ALA A 209 -6.66 21.58 -14.92
CA ALA A 209 -8.02 21.87 -15.40
C ALA A 209 -8.83 20.59 -15.70
N GLU A 210 -8.22 19.62 -16.40
CA GLU A 210 -8.85 18.32 -16.71
C GLU A 210 -9.21 17.54 -15.43
N ARG A 211 -8.35 17.58 -14.40
CA ARG A 211 -8.65 16.91 -13.12
C ARG A 211 -9.83 17.55 -12.40
N GLN A 212 -9.93 18.87 -12.47
CA GLN A 212 -11.01 19.62 -11.84
C GLN A 212 -12.34 19.37 -12.56
N GLN A 213 -12.32 19.32 -13.90
CA GLN A 213 -13.50 19.03 -14.71
C GLN A 213 -13.99 17.58 -14.49
N THR A 214 -13.10 16.59 -14.51
CA THR A 214 -13.42 15.18 -14.23
C THR A 214 -14.00 15.00 -12.81
N SER A 215 -13.41 15.66 -11.82
CA SER A 215 -13.90 15.65 -10.43
C SER A 215 -15.32 16.23 -10.32
N ALA A 216 -15.61 17.31 -11.04
CA ALA A 216 -16.93 17.92 -11.07
C ALA A 216 -17.99 17.00 -11.70
N VAL A 217 -17.65 16.31 -12.80
CA VAL A 217 -18.55 15.35 -13.47
C VAL A 217 -18.97 14.23 -12.50
N TYR A 218 -18.01 13.57 -11.86
CA TYR A 218 -18.32 12.47 -10.94
C TYR A 218 -19.01 12.93 -9.65
N SER A 219 -18.72 14.15 -9.19
CA SER A 219 -19.42 14.74 -8.04
C SER A 219 -20.89 15.02 -8.36
N ASN A 220 -21.16 15.63 -9.52
CA ASN A 220 -22.52 15.90 -9.98
C ASN A 220 -23.30 14.60 -10.23
N LEU A 221 -22.66 13.59 -10.82
CA LEU A 221 -23.25 12.27 -11.01
C LEU A 221 -23.56 11.57 -9.67
N THR A 222 -22.66 11.66 -8.69
CA THR A 222 -22.87 11.12 -7.34
C THR A 222 -24.12 11.74 -6.69
N LEU A 223 -24.29 13.07 -6.81
CA LEU A 223 -25.47 13.76 -6.29
C LEU A 223 -26.75 13.41 -7.06
N HIS A 224 -26.68 13.34 -8.39
CA HIS A 224 -27.81 12.96 -9.24
C HIS A 224 -28.32 11.56 -8.92
N LEU A 225 -27.41 10.58 -8.79
CA LEU A 225 -27.78 9.21 -8.42
C LEU A 225 -28.51 9.17 -7.07
N LEU A 226 -28.00 9.90 -6.08
CA LEU A 226 -28.52 9.87 -4.72
C LEU A 226 -29.86 10.62 -4.55
N ARG A 227 -30.00 11.78 -5.21
CA ARG A 227 -31.17 12.67 -5.05
C ARG A 227 -32.29 12.38 -6.01
N GLU A 228 -31.95 12.09 -7.27
CA GLU A 228 -32.95 11.87 -8.32
C GLU A 228 -33.12 10.37 -8.54
N HIS A 229 -32.11 9.70 -9.07
CA HIS A 229 -32.28 8.35 -9.64
C HIS A 229 -32.73 7.30 -8.62
N ILE A 230 -32.16 7.27 -7.41
CA ILE A 230 -32.54 6.31 -6.36
C ILE A 230 -34.00 6.52 -5.92
N GLN A 231 -34.42 7.77 -5.75
CA GLN A 231 -35.74 8.10 -5.21
C GLN A 231 -36.85 8.10 -6.28
N SER A 232 -36.61 8.67 -7.46
CA SER A 232 -37.63 8.81 -8.51
C SER A 232 -37.71 7.59 -9.42
N VAL A 233 -36.57 7.03 -9.83
CA VAL A 233 -36.53 5.91 -10.79
C VAL A 233 -36.61 4.57 -10.07
N ALA A 234 -35.69 4.31 -9.13
CA ALA A 234 -35.69 3.04 -8.39
C ALA A 234 -36.78 2.97 -7.30
N GLN A 235 -37.34 4.12 -6.89
CA GLN A 235 -38.37 4.22 -5.85
C GLN A 235 -37.90 3.66 -4.50
N ILE A 236 -36.62 3.85 -4.17
CA ILE A 236 -36.01 3.41 -2.92
C ILE A 236 -35.67 4.62 -2.05
N GLN A 237 -35.95 4.53 -0.75
CA GLN A 237 -35.46 5.52 0.21
C GLN A 237 -33.97 5.31 0.50
N PRO A 238 -33.08 6.29 0.26
CA PRO A 238 -31.66 6.09 0.47
C PRO A 238 -31.32 5.89 1.96
N GLY A 239 -30.78 4.74 2.31
CA GLY A 239 -30.31 4.47 3.66
C GLY A 239 -28.96 5.13 3.99
N LEU A 240 -28.57 5.12 5.28
CA LEU A 240 -27.29 5.68 5.77
C LEU A 240 -26.07 5.19 4.97
N GLN A 241 -26.06 3.91 4.57
CA GLN A 241 -24.93 3.33 3.83
C GLN A 241 -24.69 4.00 2.47
N LEU A 242 -25.75 4.46 1.79
CA LEU A 242 -25.63 5.15 0.50
C LEU A 242 -25.13 6.58 0.69
N TYR A 243 -25.63 7.28 1.71
CA TYR A 243 -25.10 8.60 2.09
C TYR A 243 -23.63 8.53 2.49
N HIS A 244 -23.21 7.53 3.27
CA HIS A 244 -21.79 7.33 3.61
C HIS A 244 -20.92 7.08 2.37
N ALA A 245 -21.41 6.29 1.41
CA ALA A 245 -20.69 6.04 0.16
C ALA A 245 -20.58 7.31 -0.70
N ALA A 246 -21.65 8.10 -0.79
CA ALA A 246 -21.68 9.37 -1.50
C ALA A 246 -20.76 10.42 -0.85
N LEU A 247 -20.80 10.59 0.48
CA LEU A 247 -19.91 11.50 1.22
C LEU A 247 -18.43 11.13 1.00
N ASN A 248 -18.10 9.84 1.04
CA ASN A 248 -16.74 9.37 0.71
C ASN A 248 -16.35 9.64 -0.75
N SER A 249 -17.28 9.48 -1.69
CA SER A 249 -17.07 9.78 -3.11
C SER A 249 -16.74 11.26 -3.31
N LEU A 250 -17.62 12.14 -2.82
CA LEU A 250 -17.45 13.60 -2.89
C LEU A 250 -16.15 14.06 -2.21
N GLY A 251 -15.80 13.43 -1.08
CA GLY A 251 -14.56 13.69 -0.35
C GLY A 251 -13.29 13.41 -1.15
N ARG A 252 -13.29 12.37 -2.00
CA ARG A 252 -12.14 12.06 -2.87
C ARG A 252 -11.99 13.01 -4.05
N HIS A 253 -13.09 13.63 -4.45
CA HIS A 253 -13.15 14.61 -5.54
C HIS A 253 -12.87 16.05 -5.07
N GLY A 254 -12.94 16.31 -3.76
CA GLY A 254 -12.67 17.63 -3.21
C GLY A 254 -13.85 18.60 -3.22
N SER A 255 -15.05 18.07 -3.45
CA SER A 255 -16.31 18.83 -3.55
C SER A 255 -16.85 19.19 -2.16
N HIS A 256 -16.15 20.07 -1.45
CA HIS A 256 -16.43 20.46 -0.07
C HIS A 256 -17.83 21.05 0.13
N ASP A 257 -18.29 21.94 -0.76
CA ASP A 257 -19.65 22.50 -0.71
C ASP A 257 -20.73 21.44 -0.86
N ALA A 258 -20.47 20.40 -1.67
CA ALA A 258 -21.41 19.31 -1.85
C ALA A 258 -21.49 18.43 -0.59
N ILE A 259 -20.38 18.23 0.12
CA ILE A 259 -20.32 17.45 1.37
C ILE A 259 -21.14 18.14 2.47
N THR A 260 -20.93 19.45 2.67
CA THR A 260 -21.65 20.21 3.70
C THR A 260 -23.14 20.31 3.41
N LYS A 261 -23.51 20.60 2.15
CA LYS A 261 -24.92 20.59 1.71
C LYS A 261 -25.55 19.22 1.90
N LEU A 262 -24.90 18.15 1.44
CA LEU A 262 -25.45 16.80 1.54
C LEU A 262 -25.69 16.39 3.00
N LEU A 263 -24.73 16.68 3.89
CA LEU A 263 -24.88 16.37 5.32
C LEU A 263 -26.02 17.14 5.98
N ASN A 264 -26.26 18.39 5.57
CA ASN A 264 -27.35 19.22 6.07
C ASN A 264 -28.72 18.82 5.49
N ASP A 265 -28.75 18.34 4.25
CA ASP A 265 -29.96 17.91 3.54
C ASP A 265 -30.47 16.55 4.02
N MET A 266 -29.63 15.76 4.71
CA MET A 266 -30.02 14.51 5.36
C MET A 266 -31.01 14.78 6.51
N LYS A 267 -32.31 14.63 6.25
CA LYS A 267 -33.38 14.75 7.25
C LYS A 267 -33.90 13.38 7.68
N ASP A 268 -34.09 12.49 6.73
CA ASP A 268 -34.48 11.10 6.96
C ASP A 268 -33.78 10.21 5.91
N PRO A 269 -32.79 9.38 6.29
CA PRO A 269 -32.27 9.21 7.65
C PRO A 269 -31.47 10.43 8.15
N THR A 270 -31.53 10.73 9.45
CA THR A 270 -30.70 11.75 10.08
C THR A 270 -29.22 11.35 10.09
N PRO A 271 -28.26 12.29 9.94
CA PRO A 271 -26.84 11.99 9.99
C PRO A 271 -26.42 11.31 11.30
N ASP A 272 -25.77 10.17 11.17
CA ASP A 272 -25.18 9.44 12.28
C ASP A 272 -23.73 9.87 12.56
N LYS A 273 -23.14 9.31 13.62
CA LYS A 273 -21.73 9.53 13.97
C LYS A 273 -20.78 9.31 12.78
N MET A 274 -21.03 8.27 11.98
CA MET A 274 -20.16 7.90 10.87
C MET A 274 -20.23 8.92 9.72
N ALA A 275 -21.42 9.46 9.40
CA ALA A 275 -21.58 10.51 8.40
C ALA A 275 -20.78 11.77 8.75
N TYR A 276 -20.85 12.22 10.01
CA TYR A 276 -20.05 13.35 10.50
C TYR A 276 -18.55 13.07 10.41
N GLN A 277 -18.09 11.88 10.83
CA GLN A 277 -16.68 11.51 10.75
C GLN A 277 -16.15 11.52 9.32
N ILE A 278 -16.91 10.96 8.37
CA ILE A 278 -16.55 10.97 6.93
C ILE A 278 -16.45 12.41 6.41
N ALA A 279 -17.43 13.26 6.74
CA ALA A 279 -17.44 14.65 6.30
C ALA A 279 -16.24 15.44 6.84
N ILE A 280 -15.97 15.36 8.16
CA ILE A 280 -14.83 16.03 8.81
C ILE A 280 -13.50 15.56 8.21
N SER A 281 -13.33 14.24 8.07
CA SER A 281 -12.14 13.61 7.47
C SER A 281 -11.88 14.12 6.05
N SER A 282 -12.95 14.18 5.25
CA SER A 282 -12.88 14.59 3.85
C SER A 282 -12.54 16.07 3.73
N LEU A 283 -13.24 16.95 4.44
CA LEU A 283 -12.96 18.39 4.46
C LEU A 283 -11.53 18.69 4.94
N ALA A 284 -11.05 18.01 5.98
CA ALA A 284 -9.68 18.14 6.47
C ALA A 284 -8.63 17.74 5.42
N LYS A 285 -8.90 16.69 4.63
CA LYS A 285 -8.01 16.25 3.53
C LYS A 285 -7.98 17.25 2.38
N CYS A 286 -9.10 17.89 2.08
CA CYS A 286 -9.23 18.96 1.08
C CYS A 286 -8.60 20.28 1.56
N GLY A 287 -8.44 20.43 2.87
CA GLY A 287 -7.88 21.62 3.49
C GLY A 287 -8.92 22.62 3.98
N GLU A 288 -10.22 22.30 3.89
CA GLU A 288 -11.31 23.09 4.47
C GLU A 288 -11.42 22.85 5.99
N CYS A 289 -10.31 23.12 6.69
CA CYS A 289 -10.18 22.78 8.11
C CYS A 289 -11.14 23.56 9.01
N LEU A 290 -11.56 24.77 8.63
CA LEU A 290 -12.52 25.56 9.41
C LEU A 290 -13.91 24.95 9.38
N ASP A 291 -14.36 24.57 8.19
CA ASP A 291 -15.68 23.96 8.01
C ASP A 291 -15.67 22.55 8.65
N ALA A 292 -14.54 21.83 8.58
CA ALA A 292 -14.34 20.59 9.31
C ALA A 292 -14.42 20.78 10.85
N THR A 293 -13.82 21.84 11.40
CA THR A 293 -13.93 22.17 12.84
C THR A 293 -15.36 22.55 13.23
N GLN A 294 -16.09 23.29 12.39
CA GLN A 294 -17.49 23.59 12.63
C GLN A 294 -18.34 22.31 12.68
N LEU A 295 -18.13 21.38 11.74
CA LEU A 295 -18.81 20.08 11.75
C LEU A 295 -18.44 19.24 12.99
N LEU A 296 -17.20 19.31 13.47
CA LEU A 296 -16.78 18.67 14.71
C LEU A 296 -17.57 19.21 15.92
N HIS A 297 -17.75 20.53 16.03
CA HIS A 297 -18.56 21.13 17.08
C HIS A 297 -20.04 20.78 16.95
N GLN A 298 -20.59 20.75 15.72
CA GLN A 298 -21.97 20.32 15.49
C GLN A 298 -22.17 18.84 15.86
N MET A 299 -21.23 17.97 15.50
CA MET A 299 -21.24 16.55 15.87
C MET A 299 -21.35 16.38 17.39
N ARG A 300 -20.56 17.17 18.14
CA ARG A 300 -20.62 17.19 19.62
C ARG A 300 -21.91 17.77 20.16
N GLY A 301 -22.40 18.87 19.58
CA GLY A 301 -23.68 19.48 19.95
C GLY A 301 -24.87 18.54 19.76
N LYS A 302 -24.78 17.60 18.81
CA LYS A 302 -25.76 16.52 18.62
C LYS A 302 -25.55 15.30 19.53
N GLY A 303 -24.59 15.35 20.46
CA GLY A 303 -24.31 14.29 21.42
C GLY A 303 -23.39 13.17 20.90
N PHE A 304 -22.81 13.31 19.71
CA PHE A 304 -21.83 12.33 19.22
C PHE A 304 -20.42 12.68 19.71
N SER A 305 -19.70 11.68 20.26
CA SER A 305 -18.28 11.84 20.58
C SER A 305 -17.42 11.53 19.35
N PRO A 306 -16.62 12.48 18.84
CA PRO A 306 -15.58 12.20 17.84
C PRO A 306 -14.59 11.19 18.41
N ASP A 307 -13.94 10.43 17.53
CA ASP A 307 -12.85 9.53 17.93
C ASP A 307 -11.48 10.17 17.68
N ILE A 308 -10.43 9.57 18.24
CA ILE A 308 -9.07 10.09 18.09
C ILE A 308 -8.60 10.09 16.62
N VAL A 309 -9.16 9.20 15.79
CA VAL A 309 -8.86 9.15 14.35
C VAL A 309 -9.39 10.39 13.65
N CYS A 310 -10.64 10.79 13.91
CA CYS A 310 -11.25 12.00 13.38
C CYS A 310 -10.47 13.26 13.76
N TYR A 311 -10.08 13.41 15.05
CA TYR A 311 -9.23 14.51 15.49
C TYR A 311 -7.86 14.53 14.80
N ASN A 312 -7.22 13.37 14.65
CA ASN A 312 -5.91 13.28 14.02
C ASN A 312 -5.96 13.67 12.53
N GLU A 313 -7.00 13.27 11.80
CA GLU A 313 -7.18 13.67 10.41
C GLU A 313 -7.37 15.19 10.27
N LEU A 314 -8.14 15.81 11.18
CA LEU A 314 -8.30 17.26 11.24
C LEU A 314 -6.97 17.97 11.53
N LEU A 315 -6.21 17.50 12.53
CA LEU A 315 -4.90 18.07 12.89
C LEU A 315 -3.86 17.94 11.77
N ILE A 316 -3.87 16.83 11.02
CA ILE A 316 -3.02 16.66 9.83
C ILE A 316 -3.40 17.69 8.75
N GLY A 317 -4.70 17.92 8.54
CA GLY A 317 -5.20 18.96 7.63
C GLY A 317 -4.71 20.35 8.04
N ILE A 318 -4.87 20.71 9.32
CA ILE A 318 -4.43 21.99 9.88
C ILE A 318 -2.93 22.17 9.73
N ALA A 319 -2.13 21.14 10.03
CA ALA A 319 -0.69 21.18 9.85
C ALA A 319 -0.27 21.36 8.39
N ARG A 320 -1.05 20.87 7.41
CA ARG A 320 -0.81 21.13 5.99
C ARG A 320 -1.13 22.58 5.63
N GLN A 321 -2.23 23.13 6.14
CA GLN A 321 -2.63 24.51 5.89
C GLN A 321 -1.67 25.55 6.50
N ALA A 322 -1.13 25.27 7.68
CA ALA A 322 -0.08 26.08 8.31
C ALA A 322 1.15 26.32 7.41
N GLY A 323 1.40 25.45 6.42
CA GLY A 323 2.53 25.58 5.49
C GLY A 323 2.19 26.25 4.15
N ARG A 324 0.93 26.62 3.90
CA ARG A 324 0.52 27.33 2.68
C ARG A 324 0.58 28.83 3.00
N HIS A 325 1.39 29.59 2.24
CA HIS A 325 1.62 31.05 2.43
C HIS A 325 0.37 31.95 2.24
N GLN A 326 -0.81 31.37 2.08
CA GLN A 326 -2.07 32.10 2.16
C GLN A 326 -2.56 31.93 3.59
N SER A 327 -2.32 32.93 4.44
CA SER A 327 -3.20 33.17 5.59
C SER A 327 -4.63 33.09 5.05
N GLY A 328 -5.47 32.26 5.67
CA GLY A 328 -6.82 31.97 5.17
C GLY A 328 -7.61 33.26 5.00
N LYS A 329 -7.59 33.85 3.81
CA LYS A 329 -8.49 34.93 3.44
C LYS A 329 -9.81 34.29 3.04
N LYS A 330 -10.65 33.95 4.02
CA LYS A 330 -12.09 34.11 3.79
C LYS A 330 -12.33 35.62 3.80
N SER A 331 -12.91 36.13 2.73
CA SER A 331 -13.20 37.55 2.52
C SER A 331 -13.81 38.19 3.78
N GLY A 332 -13.04 39.02 4.49
CA GLY A 332 -13.53 39.83 5.63
C GLY A 332 -13.23 39.34 7.04
N GLN A 333 -12.38 38.32 7.26
CA GLN A 333 -11.98 37.87 8.61
C GLN A 333 -10.47 37.99 8.87
N ASP A 334 -10.11 38.17 10.14
CA ASP A 334 -8.72 38.23 10.62
C ASP A 334 -7.92 36.97 10.24
N PRO A 335 -6.60 37.08 9.99
CA PRO A 335 -5.77 35.94 9.61
C PRO A 335 -5.75 34.89 10.72
N ILE A 336 -6.29 33.71 10.40
CA ILE A 336 -6.39 32.59 11.33
C ILE A 336 -5.00 32.02 11.57
N SER A 337 -4.64 31.90 12.85
CA SER A 337 -3.42 31.21 13.28
C SER A 337 -3.69 29.72 13.40
N TRP A 338 -3.17 28.91 12.47
CA TRP A 338 -3.43 27.47 12.43
C TRP A 338 -2.86 26.74 13.65
N HIS A 339 -1.73 27.18 14.22
CA HIS A 339 -1.19 26.63 15.45
C HIS A 339 -2.12 26.84 16.66
N LYS A 340 -2.82 27.99 16.73
CA LYS A 340 -3.79 28.25 17.81
C LYS A 340 -4.99 27.33 17.72
N LEU A 341 -5.52 27.13 16.51
CA LEU A 341 -6.61 26.19 16.26
C LEU A 341 -6.19 24.75 16.62
N ALA A 342 -4.97 24.35 16.27
CA ALA A 342 -4.44 23.03 16.64
C ALA A 342 -4.34 22.84 18.17
N LEU A 343 -3.94 23.87 18.90
CA LEU A 343 -3.89 23.87 20.37
C LEU A 343 -5.27 23.85 21.01
N GLU A 344 -6.25 24.52 20.42
CA GLU A 344 -7.65 24.48 20.86
C GLU A 344 -8.21 23.06 20.72
N ILE A 345 -7.96 22.41 19.59
CA ILE A 345 -8.34 21.01 19.38
C ILE A 345 -7.64 20.09 20.40
N LEU A 346 -6.36 20.31 20.71
CA LEU A 346 -5.68 19.53 21.75
C LEU A 346 -6.36 19.68 23.11
N LYS A 347 -6.71 20.91 23.50
CA LYS A 347 -7.46 21.16 24.74
C LYS A 347 -8.81 20.48 24.72
N ASP A 348 -9.48 20.44 23.57
CA ASP A 348 -10.75 19.73 23.44
C ASP A 348 -10.59 18.22 23.65
N ILE A 349 -9.56 17.60 23.05
CA ILE A 349 -9.22 16.19 23.27
C ILE A 349 -8.89 15.93 24.75
N GLU A 350 -8.09 16.80 25.38
CA GLU A 350 -7.71 16.71 26.80
C GLU A 350 -8.93 16.84 27.74
N SER A 351 -9.94 17.62 27.36
CA SER A 351 -11.17 17.79 28.14
C SER A 351 -12.05 16.53 28.17
N GLN A 352 -11.83 15.59 27.25
CA GLN A 352 -12.61 14.37 27.08
C GLN A 352 -11.89 13.19 27.76
N ARG A 353 -12.37 12.79 28.95
CA ARG A 353 -11.72 11.75 29.79
C ARG A 353 -11.38 10.46 29.04
N ASP A 354 -12.27 9.99 28.16
CA ASP A 354 -12.08 8.75 27.39
C ASP A 354 -11.02 8.88 26.28
N LEU A 355 -10.82 10.09 25.76
CA LEU A 355 -9.89 10.37 24.67
C LEU A 355 -8.52 10.86 25.16
N ALA A 356 -8.45 11.49 26.34
CA ALA A 356 -7.21 11.94 26.95
C ALA A 356 -6.22 10.78 27.16
N THR A 357 -6.70 9.59 27.50
CA THR A 357 -5.89 8.36 27.61
C THR A 357 -5.50 7.76 26.25
N SER A 358 -6.20 8.16 25.18
CA SER A 358 -6.04 7.65 23.82
C SER A 358 -5.22 8.58 22.90
N ILE A 359 -4.71 9.71 23.41
CA ILE A 359 -3.83 10.62 22.64
C ILE A 359 -2.62 9.83 22.12
N THR A 360 -2.29 10.06 20.84
CA THR A 360 -1.21 9.36 20.15
C THR A 360 -0.07 10.31 19.80
N ASP A 361 1.12 9.75 19.53
CA ASP A 361 2.27 10.51 19.03
C ASP A 361 1.92 11.30 17.74
N GLN A 362 0.99 10.76 16.93
CA GLN A 362 0.50 11.43 15.72
C GLN A 362 -0.20 12.75 16.04
N THR A 363 -0.96 12.82 17.14
CA THR A 363 -1.64 14.03 17.61
C THR A 363 -0.61 15.12 17.90
N TYR A 364 0.37 14.82 18.76
CA TYR A 364 1.43 15.76 19.14
C TYR A 364 2.30 16.18 17.94
N ASN A 365 2.73 15.22 17.11
CA ASN A 365 3.55 15.50 15.94
C ASN A 365 2.86 16.43 14.93
N SER A 366 1.54 16.27 14.74
CA SER A 366 0.77 17.12 13.83
C SER A 366 0.69 18.56 14.36
N ILE A 367 0.48 18.74 15.67
CA ILE A 367 0.43 20.07 16.31
C ILE A 367 1.81 20.74 16.28
N ILE A 368 2.87 20.02 16.64
CA ILE A 368 4.25 20.52 16.58
C ILE A 368 4.60 20.93 15.14
N SER A 369 4.16 20.15 14.15
CA SER A 369 4.34 20.48 12.73
C SER A 369 3.61 21.79 12.34
N ALA A 370 2.39 22.01 12.83
CA ALA A 370 1.67 23.26 12.61
C ALA A 370 2.39 24.46 13.26
N CYS A 371 2.80 24.33 14.52
CA CYS A 371 3.55 25.35 15.26
C CYS A 371 4.88 25.70 14.56
N GLY A 372 5.63 24.69 14.11
CA GLY A 372 6.91 24.90 13.43
C GLY A 372 6.77 25.62 12.08
N LYS A 373 5.71 25.34 11.33
CA LYS A 373 5.43 26.01 10.04
C LYS A 373 5.06 27.49 10.21
N GLU A 374 4.36 27.82 11.28
CA GLU A 374 4.02 29.21 11.64
C GLU A 374 5.08 29.89 12.54
N LYS A 375 6.23 29.24 12.77
CA LYS A 375 7.35 29.73 13.60
C LYS A 375 6.98 30.01 15.07
N ALA A 376 5.93 29.37 15.58
CA ALA A 376 5.51 29.44 16.97
C ALA A 376 6.31 28.45 17.84
N TRP A 377 7.60 28.72 18.05
CA TRP A 377 8.54 27.81 18.71
C TRP A 377 8.22 27.55 20.19
N GLU A 378 7.74 28.56 20.92
CA GLU A 378 7.34 28.42 22.33
C GLU A 378 6.16 27.45 22.48
N ALA A 379 5.15 27.59 21.61
CA ALA A 379 4.02 26.67 21.56
C ALA A 379 4.45 25.25 21.17
N ALA A 380 5.39 25.11 20.22
CA ALA A 380 5.93 23.81 19.85
C ALA A 380 6.68 23.13 21.02
N SER A 381 7.47 23.90 21.77
CA SER A 381 8.19 23.41 22.96
C SER A 381 7.25 22.95 24.06
N LEU A 382 6.20 23.73 24.36
CA LEU A 382 5.18 23.36 25.35
C LEU A 382 4.45 22.06 24.99
N VAL A 383 4.10 21.89 23.71
CA VAL A 383 3.45 20.66 23.23
C VAL A 383 4.42 19.47 23.27
N ALA A 384 5.70 19.67 22.96
CA ALA A 384 6.72 18.64 23.05
C ALA A 384 6.95 18.18 24.50
N SER A 385 6.98 19.10 25.47
CA SER A 385 7.08 18.74 26.89
C SER A 385 5.84 18.02 27.43
N LYS A 386 4.65 18.35 26.90
CA LYS A 386 3.43 17.58 27.20
C LYS A 386 3.48 16.17 26.61
N ALA A 387 3.98 16.04 25.38
CA ALA A 387 4.14 14.76 24.73
C ALA A 387 5.07 13.84 25.53
N SER A 388 6.24 14.33 25.95
CA SER A 388 7.19 13.55 26.76
C SER A 388 6.57 13.08 28.08
N ASN A 389 5.79 13.92 28.77
CA ASN A 389 5.13 13.55 30.02
C ASN A 389 4.03 12.48 29.83
N CYS A 390 3.30 12.50 28.70
CA CYS A 390 2.31 11.47 28.38
C CYS A 390 2.95 10.12 28.00
N THR A 391 4.15 10.13 27.38
CA THR A 391 4.91 8.90 27.10
C THR A 391 5.45 8.25 28.36
N ILE A 392 5.81 9.06 29.37
CA ILE A 392 6.30 8.61 30.69
C ILE A 392 5.19 7.89 31.48
N SER A 393 3.92 8.29 31.34
CA SER A 393 2.77 7.63 32.01
C SER A 393 2.41 6.26 31.43
N LYS A 394 2.73 5.97 30.15
CA LYS A 394 2.42 4.69 29.50
C LYS A 394 3.56 3.67 29.55
N ASN A 395 4.76 4.11 29.94
CA ASN A 395 5.89 3.24 30.21
C ASN A 395 6.26 3.35 31.69
N SER A 396 5.63 2.53 32.53
CA SER A 396 6.28 2.10 33.77
C SER A 396 7.46 1.19 33.40
N ILE A 397 8.56 1.80 32.93
CA ILE A 397 9.95 1.33 32.97
C ILE A 397 10.79 2.62 32.84
N ASP A 398 11.61 2.86 33.87
CA ASP A 398 12.58 3.92 34.10
C ASP A 398 12.82 4.93 32.96
N SER A 399 12.34 6.17 33.17
CA SER A 399 12.55 7.30 32.27
C SER A 399 13.72 8.21 32.66
N SER A 400 14.66 7.75 33.49
CA SER A 400 15.95 8.42 33.67
C SER A 400 16.98 8.07 32.59
N GLU A 401 16.75 7.01 31.79
CA GLU A 401 17.72 6.55 30.78
C GLU A 401 17.53 7.14 29.37
N ASN A 402 16.34 7.63 28.98
CA ASN A 402 16.06 7.98 27.58
C ASN A 402 16.59 9.37 27.13
N ASP A 403 16.65 10.36 28.02
CA ASP A 403 17.21 11.69 27.69
C ASP A 403 18.75 11.66 27.70
N GLU A 404 19.36 10.85 28.59
CA GLU A 404 20.78 10.53 28.53
C GLU A 404 21.12 9.72 27.28
N GLN A 405 20.32 8.72 26.90
CA GLN A 405 20.55 7.92 25.70
C GLN A 405 20.49 8.76 24.42
N THR A 406 19.55 9.72 24.28
CA THR A 406 19.43 10.54 23.06
C THR A 406 20.53 11.60 22.95
N SER A 407 20.96 12.18 24.09
CA SER A 407 22.12 13.08 24.13
C SER A 407 23.43 12.31 23.88
N SER A 408 23.57 11.12 24.47
CA SER A 408 24.65 10.16 24.17
C SER A 408 24.62 9.70 22.70
N TYR A 409 23.41 9.62 22.11
CA TYR A 409 23.18 9.17 20.74
C TYR A 409 23.87 10.04 19.70
N PHE A 410 23.93 11.35 19.93
CA PHE A 410 24.59 12.28 19.03
C PHE A 410 25.93 12.83 19.58
N SER A 411 26.21 12.74 20.89
CA SER A 411 27.48 13.22 21.46
C SER A 411 28.70 12.50 20.86
N ASN A 412 28.56 11.22 20.52
CA ASN A 412 29.64 10.46 19.87
C ASN A 412 29.93 10.92 18.43
N LEU A 413 28.99 11.65 17.80
CA LEU A 413 29.12 12.19 16.46
C LEU A 413 29.63 13.64 16.41
N ASP A 414 29.64 14.37 17.52
CA ASP A 414 30.10 15.77 17.58
C ASP A 414 31.57 15.95 17.18
N THR A 415 32.35 14.87 17.25
CA THR A 415 33.76 14.87 16.85
C THR A 415 33.99 14.81 15.34
N PHE A 416 32.92 14.56 14.55
CA PHE A 416 32.98 14.43 13.10
C PHE A 416 32.35 15.65 12.41
N HIS A 417 32.86 15.99 11.23
CA HIS A 417 32.32 17.11 10.48
C HIS A 417 30.90 16.79 9.99
N LYS A 418 29.92 17.56 10.48
CA LYS A 418 28.51 17.41 10.13
C LYS A 418 28.21 18.16 8.82
N ASN A 419 27.73 17.43 7.83
CA ASN A 419 27.30 17.94 6.54
C ASN A 419 25.78 17.87 6.40
N GLY A 420 25.16 18.91 5.84
CA GLY A 420 23.71 18.97 5.61
C GLY A 420 22.86 19.29 6.85
N ARG A 421 21.54 19.33 6.69
CA ARG A 421 20.56 19.61 7.75
C ARG A 421 19.36 18.66 7.64
N GLY A 422 18.70 18.39 8.77
CA GLY A 422 17.45 17.62 8.79
C GLY A 422 17.58 16.17 8.30
N ASN A 423 16.89 15.84 7.20
CA ASN A 423 16.85 14.48 6.65
C ASN A 423 18.15 14.08 5.95
N ASP A 424 18.91 15.06 5.50
CA ASP A 424 20.12 14.88 4.70
C ASP A 424 21.38 15.12 5.51
N ALA A 425 21.27 15.19 6.84
CA ALA A 425 22.42 15.29 7.73
C ALA A 425 23.24 13.99 7.73
N TRP A 426 24.56 14.12 7.64
CA TRP A 426 25.52 13.03 7.73
C TRP A 426 26.85 13.53 8.30
N TRP A 427 27.66 12.61 8.83
CA TRP A 427 28.93 12.91 9.49
C TRP A 427 30.07 12.25 8.73
N GLU A 428 31.06 13.03 8.33
CA GLU A 428 32.21 12.57 7.57
C GLU A 428 33.19 11.80 8.47
N ILE A 429 33.50 10.55 8.11
CA ILE A 429 34.32 9.65 8.93
C ILE A 429 35.65 9.26 8.29
N ALA A 430 35.71 9.20 6.97
CA ALA A 430 36.90 8.81 6.23
C ALA A 430 36.86 9.30 4.79
N GLU A 431 38.02 9.38 4.18
CA GLU A 431 38.22 9.61 2.75
C GLU A 431 39.00 8.42 2.18
N TYR A 432 38.48 7.85 1.10
CA TYR A 432 39.12 6.74 0.39
C TYR A 432 39.72 7.21 -0.93
N ASN A 433 41.04 7.15 -1.06
CA ASN A 433 41.75 7.59 -2.26
C ASN A 433 41.81 6.46 -3.31
N CYS A 434 41.23 6.70 -4.48
CA CYS A 434 41.18 5.79 -5.61
C CYS A 434 41.87 6.44 -6.84
N GLY A 435 43.19 6.63 -6.76
CA GLY A 435 43.95 7.34 -7.81
C GLY A 435 43.59 8.82 -7.87
N GLU A 436 43.12 9.30 -9.03
CA GLU A 436 42.74 10.72 -9.26
C GLU A 436 41.39 11.12 -8.63
N ARG A 437 40.64 10.17 -8.05
CA ARG A 437 39.32 10.44 -7.44
C ARG A 437 39.31 9.97 -5.99
N SER A 438 38.79 10.80 -5.09
CA SER A 438 38.53 10.43 -3.69
C SER A 438 37.04 10.15 -3.46
N ILE A 439 36.74 9.14 -2.64
CA ILE A 439 35.41 8.82 -2.16
C ILE A 439 35.32 9.22 -0.70
N ILE A 440 34.48 10.20 -0.40
CA ILE A 440 34.21 10.65 0.95
C ILE A 440 33.16 9.73 1.56
N VAL A 441 33.45 9.22 2.75
CA VAL A 441 32.64 8.25 3.48
C VAL A 441 32.06 8.92 4.71
N GLY A 442 30.75 8.76 4.89
CA GLY A 442 30.04 9.32 6.03
C GLY A 442 29.07 8.35 6.68
N ILE A 443 28.72 8.65 7.94
CA ILE A 443 27.68 7.98 8.70
C ILE A 443 26.40 8.81 8.67
N GLN A 444 25.28 8.13 8.43
CA GLN A 444 23.93 8.69 8.50
C GLN A 444 23.05 7.78 9.40
N PRO A 445 22.78 8.17 10.65
CA PRO A 445 21.94 7.41 11.59
C PRO A 445 20.49 7.32 11.13
N HIS A 446 19.79 6.24 11.50
CA HIS A 446 18.35 6.13 11.29
C HIS A 446 17.60 7.00 12.30
N ARG A 447 16.59 7.74 11.83
CA ARG A 447 15.81 8.71 12.65
C ARG A 447 15.07 8.11 13.83
N ASN A 448 14.72 6.84 13.71
CA ASN A 448 14.09 6.09 14.80
C ASN A 448 15.19 5.25 15.47
N PRO A 449 15.66 5.64 16.68
CA PRO A 449 16.68 4.89 17.40
C PRO A 449 16.21 3.45 17.72
N LYS A 450 14.90 3.20 17.84
CA LYS A 450 14.34 1.85 18.04
C LYS A 450 14.41 0.94 16.82
N ARG A 451 14.70 1.49 15.62
CA ARG A 451 14.81 0.68 14.38
C ARG A 451 16.24 0.19 14.11
N ASN A 452 17.19 0.41 15.03
CA ASN A 452 18.60 -0.05 15.01
C ASN A 452 19.15 -0.17 13.58
N GLY A 453 19.35 0.97 12.93
CA GLY A 453 19.86 1.03 11.58
C GLY A 453 20.76 2.23 11.39
N MET A 454 21.86 2.04 10.68
CA MET A 454 22.76 3.10 10.27
C MET A 454 22.97 3.01 8.76
N SER A 455 23.40 4.09 8.14
CA SER A 455 23.83 4.06 6.76
C SER A 455 25.21 4.64 6.58
N LEU A 456 26.03 3.93 5.83
CA LEU A 456 27.21 4.53 5.22
C LEU A 456 26.76 5.25 3.96
N VAL A 457 27.10 6.51 3.84
CA VAL A 457 26.84 7.35 2.67
C VAL A 457 28.16 7.68 2.00
N PHE A 458 28.15 7.68 0.67
CA PHE A 458 29.36 7.85 -0.13
C PHE A 458 29.17 9.01 -1.08
N TYR A 459 30.14 9.91 -1.10
CA TYR A 459 30.18 11.11 -1.94
C TYR A 459 31.46 11.15 -2.77
N ARG A 460 31.39 11.81 -3.91
CA ARG A 460 32.55 12.23 -4.71
C ARG A 460 32.38 13.69 -5.07
N ASP A 461 33.49 14.40 -5.19
CA ASP A 461 33.47 15.75 -5.74
C ASP A 461 33.38 15.66 -7.27
N ASP A 462 32.53 16.48 -7.87
CA ASP A 462 32.49 16.65 -9.33
C ASP A 462 33.61 17.59 -9.81
N LEU A 463 33.69 17.82 -11.12
CA LEU A 463 34.70 18.70 -11.74
C LEU A 463 34.59 20.16 -11.27
N GLU A 464 33.44 20.55 -10.72
CA GLU A 464 33.16 21.88 -10.19
C GLU A 464 33.40 21.97 -8.67
N GLY A 465 33.80 20.87 -8.03
CA GLY A 465 34.04 20.78 -6.59
C GLY A 465 32.79 20.56 -5.74
N ASN A 466 31.64 20.24 -6.35
CA ASN A 466 30.42 19.94 -5.61
C ASN A 466 30.37 18.48 -5.16
N ARG A 467 29.97 18.25 -3.90
CA ARG A 467 29.79 16.91 -3.33
C ARG A 467 28.55 16.22 -3.88
N VAL A 468 28.75 15.21 -4.72
CA VAL A 468 27.69 14.38 -5.32
C VAL A 468 27.60 13.03 -4.63
N LYS A 469 26.39 12.65 -4.19
CA LYS A 469 26.14 11.34 -3.59
C LYS A 469 26.23 10.22 -4.64
N VAL A 470 27.16 9.30 -4.45
CA VAL A 470 27.40 8.18 -5.38
C VAL A 470 26.74 6.88 -4.91
N GLY A 471 26.53 6.72 -3.60
CA GLY A 471 25.85 5.54 -3.07
C GLY A 471 25.55 5.58 -1.58
N ARG A 472 24.92 4.50 -1.12
CA ARG A 472 24.56 4.25 0.28
C ARG A 472 24.60 2.75 0.57
N LEU A 473 25.15 2.37 1.73
CA LEU A 473 24.97 1.06 2.35
C LEU A 473 24.10 1.19 3.58
N LEU A 474 23.08 0.34 3.68
CA LEU A 474 22.21 0.24 4.84
C LEU A 474 22.70 -0.91 5.72
N LEU A 475 23.03 -0.58 6.96
CA LEU A 475 23.63 -1.47 7.94
C LEU A 475 22.73 -1.62 9.17
N LYS A 476 22.83 -2.77 9.82
CA LYS A 476 22.35 -3.01 11.17
C LYS A 476 23.48 -3.60 11.99
N ASN A 477 23.84 -2.93 13.06
CA ASN A 477 24.85 -3.43 13.97
C ASN A 477 24.17 -4.08 15.18
N ASP A 478 24.68 -5.23 15.58
CA ASP A 478 24.11 -6.07 16.65
C ASP A 478 25.23 -6.55 17.59
N ARG A 479 24.89 -6.71 18.87
CA ARG A 479 25.78 -7.22 19.93
C ARG A 479 25.21 -8.50 20.54
N ILE A 480 26.05 -9.52 20.78
CA ILE A 480 25.64 -10.75 21.48
C ILE A 480 26.00 -10.63 22.98
N PRO A 481 25.06 -10.82 23.92
CA PRO A 481 25.31 -10.61 25.36
C PRO A 481 26.16 -11.68 26.08
N SER A 482 26.54 -12.79 25.44
CA SER A 482 27.18 -13.93 26.12
C SER A 482 28.71 -13.79 26.18
N SER A 483 29.23 -13.52 27.39
CA SER A 483 30.60 -13.64 27.94
C SER A 483 31.83 -13.12 27.18
N MET A 484 31.78 -12.88 25.88
CA MET A 484 32.78 -12.12 25.11
C MET A 484 32.02 -11.10 24.25
N GLU A 485 32.29 -9.81 24.44
CA GLU A 485 31.61 -8.72 23.74
C GLU A 485 32.01 -8.68 22.25
N PHE A 486 31.34 -9.44 21.39
CA PHE A 486 31.54 -9.36 19.94
C PHE A 486 30.48 -8.49 19.26
N TYR A 487 30.92 -7.62 18.36
CA TYR A 487 30.07 -6.73 17.56
C TYR A 487 29.93 -7.25 16.14
N PHE A 488 28.71 -7.23 15.61
CA PHE A 488 28.41 -7.61 14.23
C PHE A 488 27.91 -6.42 13.45
N SER A 489 28.37 -6.28 12.21
CA SER A 489 27.77 -5.34 11.25
C SER A 489 27.11 -6.14 10.14
N SER A 490 25.82 -5.90 9.89
CA SER A 490 25.04 -6.63 8.89
C SER A 490 24.60 -5.71 7.75
N ILE A 491 25.01 -6.02 6.51
CA ILE A 491 24.44 -5.33 5.33
C ILE A 491 23.00 -5.78 5.13
N ILE A 492 22.09 -4.81 5.05
CA ILE A 492 20.67 -4.99 4.72
C ILE A 492 20.40 -4.59 3.26
N GLY A 493 21.15 -3.61 2.76
CA GLY A 493 20.94 -3.14 1.40
C GLY A 493 22.02 -2.19 0.91
N MET A 494 22.02 -1.97 -0.40
CA MET A 494 22.90 -1.04 -1.07
C MET A 494 22.11 -0.29 -2.14
N GLU A 495 22.46 0.95 -2.34
CA GLU A 495 21.96 1.81 -3.41
C GLU A 495 23.17 2.49 -4.07
N VAL A 496 23.23 2.44 -5.40
CA VAL A 496 24.24 3.13 -6.21
C VAL A 496 23.49 4.04 -7.19
N ASN A 497 23.90 5.30 -7.24
CA ASN A 497 23.30 6.33 -8.07
C ASN A 497 23.31 5.88 -9.55
N SER A 498 22.17 6.02 -10.23
CA SER A 498 21.96 5.53 -11.60
C SER A 498 22.97 6.08 -12.60
N ARG A 499 23.43 7.33 -12.41
CA ARG A 499 24.38 8.00 -13.31
C ARG A 499 25.78 7.39 -13.32
N VAL A 500 26.17 6.73 -12.22
CA VAL A 500 27.52 6.15 -12.03
C VAL A 500 27.49 4.62 -11.92
N ARG A 501 26.38 3.99 -12.34
CA ARG A 501 26.29 2.53 -12.42
C ARG A 501 27.20 2.02 -13.52
N GLY A 502 27.89 0.91 -13.27
CA GLY A 502 28.84 0.31 -14.20
C GLY A 502 30.31 0.56 -13.86
N GLU A 503 30.61 1.62 -13.09
CA GLU A 503 31.98 1.96 -12.65
C GLU A 503 32.56 1.01 -11.57
N GLY A 504 31.94 -0.14 -11.32
CA GLY A 504 32.42 -1.10 -10.31
C GLY A 504 32.25 -0.67 -8.84
N LEU A 505 31.62 0.48 -8.57
CA LEU A 505 31.49 1.07 -7.23
C LEU A 505 30.92 0.14 -6.18
N SER A 506 29.99 -0.74 -6.54
CA SER A 506 29.42 -1.73 -5.62
C SER A 506 30.48 -2.53 -4.87
N LYS A 507 31.60 -2.88 -5.55
CA LYS A 507 32.73 -3.58 -4.92
C LYS A 507 33.48 -2.66 -3.96
N VAL A 508 33.72 -1.41 -4.38
CA VAL A 508 34.42 -0.40 -3.59
C VAL A 508 33.66 -0.07 -2.31
N LEU A 509 32.34 0.12 -2.39
CA LEU A 509 31.51 0.40 -1.21
C LEU A 509 31.57 -0.74 -0.19
N VAL A 510 31.47 -1.98 -0.65
CA VAL A 510 31.56 -3.17 0.21
C VAL A 510 32.98 -3.32 0.78
N ALA A 511 34.02 -3.06 -0.02
CA ALA A 511 35.40 -3.07 0.46
C ALA A 511 35.64 -2.02 1.56
N ILE A 512 35.13 -0.80 1.38
CA ILE A 512 35.20 0.26 2.40
C ILE A 512 34.49 -0.17 3.70
N TRP A 513 33.29 -0.74 3.59
CA TRP A 513 32.58 -1.25 4.76
C TRP A 513 33.34 -2.37 5.47
N LEU A 514 33.95 -3.30 4.72
CA LEU A 514 34.76 -4.37 5.30
C LEU A 514 36.04 -3.83 5.96
N ASP A 515 36.68 -2.80 5.41
CA ASP A 515 37.82 -2.14 6.06
C ASP A 515 37.39 -1.44 7.36
N ILE A 516 36.23 -0.75 7.37
CA ILE A 516 35.66 -0.20 8.60
C ILE A 516 35.44 -1.31 9.63
N CYS A 517 34.86 -2.45 9.23
CA CYS A 517 34.69 -3.59 10.12
C CYS A 517 36.03 -4.09 10.69
N LEU A 518 37.09 -4.13 9.88
CA LEU A 518 38.43 -4.50 10.32
C LEU A 518 39.03 -3.47 11.30
N GLN A 519 38.77 -2.18 11.12
CA GLN A 519 39.23 -1.13 12.03
C GLN A 519 38.45 -1.11 13.33
N THR A 520 37.15 -1.37 13.30
CA THR A 520 36.27 -1.35 14.49
C THR A 520 36.13 -2.72 15.15
N GLU A 521 36.88 -3.72 14.68
CA GLU A 521 36.84 -5.11 15.18
C GLU A 521 35.42 -5.72 15.16
N CYS A 522 34.65 -5.35 14.14
CA CYS A 522 33.34 -5.90 13.86
C CYS A 522 33.41 -7.11 12.94
N PHE A 523 32.51 -8.06 13.16
CA PHE A 523 32.36 -9.21 12.29
C PHE A 523 31.28 -8.95 11.22
N PRO A 524 31.62 -9.00 9.93
CA PRO A 524 30.69 -8.66 8.86
C PRO A 524 29.73 -9.81 8.56
N ARG A 525 28.45 -9.49 8.35
CA ARG A 525 27.37 -10.40 7.95
C ARG A 525 26.49 -9.75 6.88
N ALA A 526 25.64 -10.54 6.21
CA ALA A 526 24.54 -9.98 5.43
C ALA A 526 23.20 -10.58 5.88
N ALA A 527 22.21 -9.71 6.06
CA ALA A 527 20.83 -10.09 6.33
C ALA A 527 20.23 -10.81 5.11
N MET A 528 18.97 -11.24 5.22
CA MET A 528 18.22 -11.91 4.15
C MET A 528 18.33 -11.14 2.82
N MET A 529 19.12 -11.66 1.88
CA MET A 529 19.49 -10.94 0.66
C MET A 529 18.58 -11.30 -0.50
N ASN A 530 17.73 -10.36 -0.89
CA ASN A 530 16.81 -10.49 -2.04
C ASN A 530 17.29 -9.71 -3.27
N LYS A 531 18.59 -9.43 -3.37
CA LYS A 531 19.20 -8.57 -4.40
C LYS A 531 20.32 -9.34 -5.11
N PRO A 532 20.09 -9.90 -6.32
CA PRO A 532 21.04 -10.76 -7.02
C PRO A 532 22.42 -10.12 -7.23
N LEU A 533 22.47 -8.83 -7.61
CA LEU A 533 23.73 -8.12 -7.82
C LEU A 533 24.56 -7.95 -6.54
N ILE A 534 23.91 -7.79 -5.38
CA ILE A 534 24.62 -7.71 -4.10
C ILE A 534 25.13 -9.09 -3.69
N SER A 535 24.32 -10.13 -3.88
CA SER A 535 24.75 -11.52 -3.67
C SER A 535 26.03 -11.84 -4.44
N LEU A 536 26.10 -11.42 -5.71
CA LEU A 536 27.31 -11.59 -6.54
C LEU A 536 28.53 -10.82 -6.00
N VAL A 537 28.32 -9.63 -5.44
CA VAL A 537 29.43 -8.85 -4.86
C VAL A 537 29.92 -9.49 -3.57
N LEU A 538 29.00 -9.93 -2.69
CA LEU A 538 29.34 -10.59 -1.44
C LEU A 538 30.14 -11.89 -1.68
N SER A 539 29.76 -12.71 -2.66
CA SER A 539 30.50 -13.94 -2.96
C SER A 539 31.95 -13.66 -3.39
N LYS A 540 32.23 -12.54 -4.08
CA LYS A 540 33.60 -12.13 -4.44
C LYS A 540 34.47 -11.78 -3.23
N PHE A 541 33.86 -11.33 -2.13
CA PHE A 541 34.57 -11.11 -0.86
C PHE A 541 34.64 -12.37 0.01
N GLY A 542 34.12 -13.51 -0.46
CA GLY A 542 34.16 -14.80 0.24
C GLY A 542 33.01 -15.04 1.20
N PHE A 543 31.93 -14.27 1.11
CA PHE A 543 30.71 -14.59 1.86
C PHE A 543 30.07 -15.87 1.33
N ILE A 544 29.60 -16.69 2.27
CA ILE A 544 28.95 -17.97 1.99
C ILE A 544 27.46 -17.85 2.34
N PRO A 545 26.55 -18.26 1.45
CA PRO A 545 25.11 -18.28 1.75
C PRO A 545 24.77 -19.36 2.78
N ASP A 546 23.82 -19.07 3.66
CA ASP A 546 23.24 -20.06 4.58
C ASP A 546 22.25 -20.99 3.85
N ASP A 547 21.95 -22.14 4.46
CA ASP A 547 21.04 -23.16 3.91
C ASP A 547 19.62 -22.61 3.65
N GLY A 548 19.02 -22.99 2.51
CA GLY A 548 17.63 -22.67 2.17
C GLY A 548 17.40 -21.57 1.13
N GLY A 549 18.45 -21.02 0.51
CA GLY A 549 18.35 -20.02 -0.56
C GLY A 549 17.96 -20.56 -1.95
N CYS A 550 17.55 -19.66 -2.85
CA CYS A 550 17.24 -19.98 -4.25
C CYS A 550 18.47 -19.75 -5.13
N LYS A 551 19.01 -20.84 -5.70
CA LYS A 551 20.12 -20.79 -6.65
C LYS A 551 19.64 -20.25 -8.00
N CYS A 552 20.29 -19.20 -8.46
CA CYS A 552 19.98 -18.51 -9.70
C CYS A 552 21.25 -18.29 -10.51
N VAL A 553 21.07 -18.09 -11.82
CA VAL A 553 22.12 -17.71 -12.76
C VAL A 553 21.80 -16.30 -13.25
N LEU A 554 22.74 -15.39 -13.05
CA LEU A 554 22.67 -14.02 -13.52
C LEU A 554 23.46 -13.89 -14.83
N VAL A 555 22.80 -13.43 -15.88
CA VAL A 555 23.37 -13.30 -17.23
C VAL A 555 23.28 -11.84 -17.67
N ARG A 556 24.27 -11.33 -18.40
CA ARG A 556 24.22 -9.99 -19.00
C ARG A 556 23.51 -10.11 -20.35
N LEU A 557 22.47 -9.32 -20.57
CA LEU A 557 21.77 -9.32 -21.87
C LEU A 557 22.59 -8.49 -22.87
N GLU A 558 22.69 -8.94 -24.13
CA GLU A 558 23.32 -8.15 -25.20
C GLU A 558 22.38 -7.01 -25.62
N ASP A 559 22.96 -5.87 -25.99
CA ASP A 559 22.24 -4.66 -26.38
C ASP A 559 21.47 -4.94 -27.68
N GLY A 560 20.19 -5.29 -27.55
CA GLY A 560 19.35 -5.67 -28.69
C GLY A 560 17.85 -5.63 -28.46
N ASP A 561 17.35 -5.81 -27.23
CA ASP A 561 15.93 -5.63 -26.92
C ASP A 561 15.71 -5.41 -25.40
N ASP A 562 14.87 -4.43 -25.07
CA ASP A 562 14.33 -4.06 -23.75
C ASP A 562 15.22 -3.24 -22.79
N GLU A 563 14.54 -2.41 -21.98
CA GLU A 563 15.07 -1.50 -20.95
C GLU A 563 16.02 -2.14 -19.90
N HIS A 564 16.29 -3.44 -19.94
CA HIS A 564 16.91 -4.24 -18.88
C HIS A 564 18.34 -4.73 -19.18
N THR A 565 19.28 -4.49 -18.24
CA THR A 565 20.71 -4.82 -18.39
C THR A 565 21.05 -6.28 -18.06
N PHE A 566 20.29 -6.93 -17.17
CA PHE A 566 20.59 -8.29 -16.70
C PHE A 566 19.38 -9.22 -16.80
N GLY A 567 19.62 -10.50 -17.08
CA GLY A 567 18.65 -11.58 -16.99
C GLY A 567 18.91 -12.45 -15.76
N LEU A 568 17.85 -12.86 -15.06
CA LEU A 568 17.93 -13.78 -13.93
C LEU A 568 17.09 -15.04 -14.19
N TYR A 569 17.73 -16.19 -14.09
CA TYR A 569 17.13 -17.50 -14.30
C TYR A 569 17.35 -18.39 -13.07
N SER A 570 16.41 -19.28 -12.75
CA SER A 570 16.65 -20.35 -11.78
C SER A 570 16.34 -21.71 -12.41
N PRO A 571 17.27 -22.67 -12.37
CA PRO A 571 17.05 -24.01 -12.92
C PRO A 571 16.15 -24.88 -12.03
N GLN A 572 15.89 -24.48 -10.79
CA GLN A 572 15.20 -25.32 -9.81
C GLN A 572 13.72 -24.99 -9.66
N LYS A 573 13.33 -23.70 -9.75
CA LYS A 573 11.96 -23.21 -9.52
C LYS A 573 11.69 -21.93 -10.32
N SER A 574 10.43 -21.68 -10.70
CA SER A 574 10.04 -20.39 -11.30
C SER A 574 10.31 -19.25 -10.32
N LEU A 575 10.81 -18.13 -10.85
CA LEU A 575 11.06 -16.89 -10.12
C LEU A 575 9.85 -15.93 -10.16
N ASP A 576 8.74 -16.32 -10.79
CA ASP A 576 7.52 -15.52 -10.87
C ASP A 576 6.96 -15.26 -9.46
N GLY A 577 6.83 -13.99 -9.09
CA GLY A 577 6.42 -13.57 -7.74
C GLY A 577 7.48 -13.79 -6.66
N ALA A 578 8.64 -14.36 -6.97
CA ALA A 578 9.72 -14.54 -6.01
C ALA A 578 10.41 -13.20 -5.66
N LEU A 579 10.47 -12.28 -6.61
CA LEU A 579 10.99 -10.92 -6.47
C LEU A 579 9.89 -9.91 -6.84
N SER A 580 9.78 -8.81 -6.08
CA SER A 580 8.81 -7.75 -6.41
C SER A 580 9.20 -7.04 -7.72
N HIS A 581 8.19 -6.62 -8.51
CA HIS A 581 8.41 -5.83 -9.73
C HIS A 581 9.26 -4.58 -9.48
N ARG A 582 9.11 -3.95 -8.31
CA ARG A 582 9.93 -2.79 -7.91
C ARG A 582 11.41 -3.14 -7.81
N VAL A 583 11.77 -4.29 -7.21
CA VAL A 583 13.17 -4.72 -7.08
C VAL A 583 13.78 -5.03 -8.45
N LEU A 584 13.04 -5.74 -9.30
CA LEU A 584 13.47 -6.07 -10.66
C LEU A 584 13.73 -4.81 -11.49
N ARG A 585 12.80 -3.84 -11.46
CA ARG A 585 12.95 -2.55 -12.17
C ARG A 585 14.14 -1.73 -11.63
N ILE A 586 14.28 -1.60 -10.31
CA ILE A 586 15.37 -0.81 -9.69
C ILE A 586 16.75 -1.38 -10.06
N GLN A 587 16.88 -2.70 -10.11
CA GLN A 587 18.14 -3.39 -10.42
C GLN A 587 18.36 -3.64 -11.91
N ASN A 588 17.39 -3.25 -12.74
CA ASN A 588 17.37 -3.47 -14.17
C ASN A 588 17.52 -4.95 -14.57
N ILE A 589 16.75 -5.82 -13.89
CA ILE A 589 16.80 -7.27 -14.04
C ILE A 589 15.47 -7.77 -14.65
N LYS A 590 15.56 -8.53 -15.75
CA LYS A 590 14.47 -9.29 -16.36
C LYS A 590 14.50 -10.74 -15.85
N LEU A 591 13.34 -11.30 -15.50
CA LEU A 591 13.24 -12.72 -15.19
C LEU A 591 13.20 -13.53 -16.49
N LEU A 592 14.11 -14.49 -16.63
CA LEU A 592 14.19 -15.36 -17.80
C LEU A 592 13.51 -16.70 -17.49
N ARG A 593 12.75 -17.21 -18.48
CA ARG A 593 12.14 -18.54 -18.41
C ARG A 593 13.10 -19.66 -18.79
N MET A 594 14.08 -19.37 -19.65
CA MET A 594 15.15 -20.28 -20.05
C MET A 594 16.46 -19.51 -20.16
N LEU A 595 17.59 -20.20 -19.99
CA LEU A 595 18.89 -19.60 -20.22
C LEU A 595 19.07 -19.38 -21.74
N PRO A 596 19.62 -18.23 -22.19
CA PRO A 596 19.89 -18.01 -23.61
C PRO A 596 20.98 -18.96 -24.12
N ASP A 597 20.72 -19.66 -25.23
CA ASP A 597 21.70 -20.50 -25.93
C ASP A 597 22.65 -19.62 -26.75
N SER A 598 23.60 -18.98 -26.08
CA SER A 598 24.74 -18.35 -26.75
C SER A 598 26.02 -18.87 -26.15
N SER A 599 26.83 -19.51 -26.98
CA SER A 599 28.10 -20.20 -26.70
C SER A 599 29.23 -19.29 -26.16
N ARG A 600 28.90 -18.07 -25.69
CA ARG A 600 29.81 -17.08 -25.12
C ARG A 600 29.44 -16.56 -23.72
N GLN A 601 28.23 -16.79 -23.20
CA GLN A 601 27.83 -16.20 -21.91
C GLN A 601 27.88 -17.22 -20.75
N LYS A 602 29.01 -17.27 -20.03
CA LYS A 602 29.05 -17.91 -18.70
C LYS A 602 28.30 -17.01 -17.71
N GLY A 603 27.06 -17.36 -17.38
CA GLY A 603 26.30 -16.69 -16.32
C GLY A 603 26.97 -16.84 -14.95
N ALA A 604 26.79 -15.85 -14.08
CA ALA A 604 27.30 -15.89 -12.72
C ALA A 604 26.29 -16.54 -11.77
N GLU A 605 26.74 -17.52 -10.98
CA GLU A 605 25.91 -18.13 -9.95
C GLU A 605 25.68 -17.15 -8.79
N VAL A 606 24.41 -16.98 -8.42
CA VAL A 606 23.98 -16.14 -7.30
C VAL A 606 22.92 -16.86 -6.48
N VAL A 607 22.87 -16.56 -5.19
CA VAL A 607 21.87 -17.15 -4.27
C VAL A 607 21.08 -16.02 -3.63
N ILE A 608 19.76 -16.08 -3.74
CA ILE A 608 18.85 -15.09 -3.17
C ILE A 608 17.94 -15.72 -2.10
N LYS A 609 17.28 -14.89 -1.29
CA LYS A 609 16.43 -15.33 -0.17
C LYS A 609 17.18 -16.14 0.88
N THR A 610 18.43 -15.78 1.13
CA THR A 610 19.24 -16.35 2.21
C THR A 610 20.08 -15.28 2.88
N THR A 611 20.49 -15.54 4.12
CA THR A 611 21.51 -14.77 4.83
C THR A 611 22.90 -15.17 4.34
N PHE A 612 23.88 -14.29 4.49
CA PHE A 612 25.26 -14.60 4.16
C PHE A 612 26.15 -14.43 5.38
N ARG A 613 27.08 -15.38 5.56
CA ARG A 613 28.11 -15.33 6.61
C ARG A 613 29.47 -15.14 5.98
N HIS A 614 30.28 -14.31 6.61
CA HIS A 614 31.69 -14.18 6.26
C HIS A 614 32.53 -15.20 7.06
N PRO A 615 33.61 -15.76 6.49
CA PRO A 615 34.54 -16.63 7.22
C PRO A 615 35.08 -15.97 8.49
N HIS A 616 35.47 -14.68 8.38
CA HIS A 616 35.83 -13.85 9.53
C HIS A 616 34.65 -13.69 10.49
N LYS A 617 34.66 -14.49 11.56
CA LYS A 617 33.62 -14.57 12.59
C LYS A 617 34.28 -14.80 13.96
N PRO A 618 33.60 -14.49 15.09
CA PRO A 618 34.25 -14.55 16.40
C PRO A 618 34.71 -15.97 16.78
N PRO A 619 35.69 -16.09 17.70
CA PRO A 619 36.18 -17.38 18.19
C PRO A 619 35.10 -18.09 19.01
N ASP A 620 34.55 -19.18 18.48
CA ASP A 620 33.52 -19.99 19.16
C ASP A 620 34.18 -21.12 19.98
N GLY A 621 35.02 -20.80 20.97
CA GLY A 621 35.61 -21.74 21.94
C GLY A 621 36.41 -22.95 21.40
N LYS A 622 36.47 -23.14 20.08
CA LYS A 622 37.10 -24.24 19.34
C LYS A 622 38.17 -23.76 18.34
N ARG A 623 38.40 -22.44 18.27
CA ARG A 623 39.28 -21.81 17.28
C ARG A 623 40.36 -21.02 17.99
N ASP A 624 41.60 -21.22 17.55
CA ASP A 624 42.77 -20.52 18.08
C ASP A 624 42.82 -19.06 17.59
N SER A 625 43.45 -18.18 18.38
CA SER A 625 43.63 -16.76 18.03
C SER A 625 44.33 -16.55 16.69
N ASP A 626 45.20 -17.48 16.32
CA ASP A 626 46.01 -17.42 15.11
C ASP A 626 45.17 -17.61 13.85
N GLU A 627 44.14 -18.46 13.88
CA GLU A 627 43.21 -18.66 12.76
C GLU A 627 42.43 -17.38 12.44
N VAL A 628 41.97 -16.67 13.47
CA VAL A 628 41.25 -15.40 13.33
C VAL A 628 42.15 -14.33 12.71
N GLN A 629 43.43 -14.33 13.07
CA GLN A 629 44.41 -13.38 12.53
C GLN A 629 44.75 -13.69 11.06
N VAL A 630 44.84 -14.95 10.68
CA VAL A 630 44.99 -15.39 9.28
C VAL A 630 43.78 -14.96 8.44
N GLU A 631 42.55 -15.18 8.94
CA GLU A 631 41.33 -14.73 8.26
C GLU A 631 41.28 -13.21 8.08
N ARG A 632 41.77 -12.46 9.07
CA ARG A 632 41.86 -10.99 9.02
C ARG A 632 42.83 -10.52 7.93
N ILE A 633 43.99 -11.17 7.82
CA ILE A 633 44.98 -10.90 6.77
C ILE A 633 44.39 -11.21 5.39
N LEU A 634 43.77 -12.38 5.23
CA LEU A 634 43.15 -12.78 3.96
C LEU A 634 42.02 -11.83 3.53
N LEU A 635 41.20 -11.37 4.49
CA LEU A 635 40.17 -10.36 4.22
C LEU A 635 40.79 -9.04 3.78
N LYS A 636 41.86 -8.59 4.45
CA LYS A 636 42.59 -7.36 4.09
C LYS A 636 43.18 -7.46 2.68
N ASP A 637 43.72 -8.61 2.30
CA ASP A 637 44.24 -8.84 0.95
C ASP A 637 43.13 -8.80 -0.11
N LYS A 638 41.96 -9.38 0.18
CA LYS A 638 40.79 -9.29 -0.71
C LYS A 638 40.24 -7.87 -0.85
N ILE A 639 40.24 -7.10 0.25
CA ILE A 639 39.88 -5.67 0.23
C ILE A 639 40.87 -4.93 -0.68
N ASN A 640 42.17 -5.08 -0.45
CA ASN A 640 43.21 -4.44 -1.26
C ASN A 640 43.12 -4.83 -2.74
N ALA A 641 42.88 -6.11 -3.04
CA ALA A 641 42.69 -6.59 -4.41
C ALA A 641 41.45 -5.97 -5.07
N ALA A 642 40.31 -5.93 -4.37
CA ALA A 642 39.07 -5.35 -4.89
C ALA A 642 39.19 -3.84 -5.14
N LEU A 643 39.95 -3.15 -4.29
CA LEU A 643 40.22 -1.73 -4.37
C LEU A 643 41.19 -1.39 -5.52
N ASN A 644 42.21 -2.22 -5.75
CA ASN A 644 43.18 -2.03 -6.84
C ASN A 644 42.63 -2.38 -8.23
N LEU A 645 41.69 -3.33 -8.35
CA LEU A 645 41.08 -3.75 -9.62
C LEU A 645 40.19 -2.70 -10.29
N THR A 646 39.78 -1.66 -9.58
CA THR A 646 38.95 -0.56 -10.12
C THR A 646 39.75 0.57 -10.77
N ILE A 647 41.08 0.54 -10.67
CA ILE A 647 41.99 1.55 -11.25
C ILE A 647 42.32 1.23 -12.72
N ASN A 648 42.12 -0.02 -13.17
CA ASN A 648 42.42 -0.46 -14.53
C ASN A 648 41.21 -0.34 -15.49
N THR A 649 40.68 0.87 -15.66
CA THR A 649 40.04 1.27 -16.92
C THR A 649 40.87 2.38 -17.54
N ASP A 650 41.80 1.97 -18.41
CA ASP A 650 42.50 2.76 -19.44
C ASP A 650 43.25 4.05 -19.07
N MET A 651 43.96 4.15 -17.94
CA MET A 651 45.04 5.15 -17.78
C MET A 651 46.17 4.66 -16.86
N PRO A 652 47.45 4.94 -17.19
CA PRO A 652 48.60 4.57 -16.35
C PRO A 652 48.71 5.53 -15.16
N THR A 653 48.46 5.05 -13.94
CA THR A 653 48.70 5.86 -12.73
C THR A 653 50.08 5.62 -12.14
N SER A 654 50.85 6.69 -12.03
CA SER A 654 52.08 6.80 -11.25
C SER A 654 51.79 6.79 -9.74
N GLY A 655 52.42 5.86 -9.03
CA GLY A 655 53.09 6.08 -7.73
C GLY A 655 52.33 6.56 -6.47
N SER A 656 51.03 6.83 -6.45
CA SER A 656 50.33 7.20 -5.20
C SER A 656 49.47 6.05 -4.66
N GLY A 657 49.75 5.63 -3.42
CA GLY A 657 49.10 4.49 -2.79
C GLY A 657 47.60 4.70 -2.60
N SER A 658 46.79 3.75 -3.07
CA SER A 658 45.37 3.63 -2.74
C SER A 658 45.22 3.30 -1.25
N GLY A 659 44.32 3.98 -0.54
CA GLY A 659 44.19 3.79 0.91
C GLY A 659 43.09 4.63 1.55
N MET A 660 42.58 4.13 2.68
CA MET A 660 41.59 4.84 3.49
C MET A 660 42.29 5.75 4.50
N LYS A 661 41.92 7.04 4.51
CA LYS A 661 42.34 8.02 5.51
C LYS A 661 41.15 8.34 6.41
N TYR A 662 41.25 8.00 7.67
CA TYR A 662 40.20 8.27 8.65
C TYR A 662 40.31 9.69 9.19
N CYS A 663 39.18 10.39 9.37
CA CYS A 663 39.15 11.76 9.88
C CYS A 663 39.44 11.85 11.39
N SER A 664 39.44 10.72 12.11
CA SER A 664 39.62 10.66 13.56
C SER A 664 40.33 9.36 14.02
N SER A 665 40.63 9.24 15.31
CA SER A 665 41.27 8.05 15.87
C SER A 665 40.37 6.80 15.81
N LYS A 666 41.00 5.62 15.80
CA LYS A 666 40.31 4.31 15.83
C LYS A 666 39.23 4.26 16.93
N ASP A 667 39.55 4.73 18.14
CA ASP A 667 38.62 4.71 19.27
C ASP A 667 37.36 5.56 19.03
N LYS A 668 37.50 6.71 18.37
CA LYS A 668 36.36 7.58 18.03
C LYS A 668 35.49 6.95 16.94
N LEU A 669 36.13 6.38 15.92
CA LEU A 669 35.44 5.64 14.87
C LEU A 669 34.67 4.45 15.46
N SER A 670 35.31 3.65 16.32
CA SER A 670 34.66 2.53 17.01
C SER A 670 33.50 3.00 17.89
N LYS A 671 33.67 4.07 18.67
CA LYS A 671 32.57 4.63 19.47
C LYS A 671 31.39 5.06 18.63
N ALA A 672 31.60 5.77 17.52
CA ALA A 672 30.50 6.19 16.65
C ALA A 672 29.88 5.02 15.88
N PHE A 673 30.70 4.13 15.32
CA PHE A 673 30.24 3.04 14.48
C PHE A 673 29.63 1.88 15.26
N LEU A 674 30.09 1.57 16.47
CA LEU A 674 29.55 0.49 17.32
C LEU A 674 28.34 0.92 18.14
N PHE A 675 28.22 2.22 18.44
CA PHE A 675 27.09 2.75 19.19
C PHE A 675 25.78 2.64 18.38
N PHE A 676 25.85 2.84 17.06
CA PHE A 676 24.74 2.62 16.13
C PHE A 676 24.75 1.21 15.56
#